data_AF-A0A4Z0M797-F1
#
_entry.id   AF-A0A4Z0M797-F1
#
_cell.length_a   1.000
_cell.length_b   1.000
_cell.length_c   1.000
_cell.angle_alpha   90.00
_cell.angle_beta   90.00
_cell.angle_gamma   90.00
#
_symmetry.space_group_name_H-M   'P 1'
#
loop_
_entity.id
_entity.type
_entity.pdbx_description
1 polymer ?
#
loop_
_entity_poly.entity_id
_entity_poly.type
_entity_poly.pdbx_seq_one_letter_code
_entity_poly.pdbx_strand_id
1 'polypeptide(L)'
;MSNEHYLNNPLIHRDRRLGRRHSNWANQFDCTHMRPLIICRGPIRKEAMDVFAEMGITEFGILLSEKDSIVYQNALAPELRTITNPDRIHRVPDYTGANKEERDQRIRQIIAIARENGYNSIFAGYGFMAEDETMVAAMEEAGLNFIGPCSRTVHDAGLKDEAKRTALKSGVSVTPGIDNGTALTLLKKHPDVAALKALVAEQGLEVDAAQLDDPEIELVDKADIVLAASYDKGVDLYTVDELCEALTEAVEKMAADYPENRVRLKAISGGGGKGQRILGIGEAKRTPEMVREILNEVKTTGVGDNKNVLVELNIETTRHQEIQVIGNGQWCTTMGGRDCSLQMHEQKLLEVSVTVESLKASLEQAQAAGRTEEARVLAQDVKTLQAMEEEAARFGKAVGLDSVSTFECIVDRDKHFFMEMNTRIQVEHRVTELCYALEFANPDNPEDSFVVESLVEAMVLLAAHGPKLPEPRRIVRHDDSVEARLNATNQALQPNAGGVIEYWSDAAEGEIRDDQGISLHNPDTDTFMKYTLAGAYDSNIALLLTVGETRMQTYERMAEVIRQTSMRGKDLHTNLEFHYGLVNWFIGQNINARPTTRFIVPYLTAVGELKRQANNLDLDYAWQRICAAALAGESGDGAAALKKTLERKQTLLLRPLQILLSEAHILSGWLSINADACTIVDGQLSWNENPVELLADTYHFLNMDFVHGLPAASMIWDHDNEVLQSALDFYNELNNRLDAGNWVELDSLLAQEAAPAGIDAATWAQVRAAHKGFQAGVDLLAVLPSIALATQYYELSVNDDLTIHIPERLLDAEHQSAMAKVLAPPPVAKSDEIVAASGGMFYSRETPAHDVYVKAGDHFEAGDPLFIIEVMKMFNKVYAPFAGTVDDVLVDTDGVIVSKGQPIFKVTPDEKIVVESPEDIAARRRQATDAFLAQIA
;
A
#
# COMPACT_ATOMS: atom_id res chain seq x y z
N MET A 1 -0.11 28.89 -10.19
CA MET A 1 0.96 28.27 -11.02
C MET A 1 0.67 26.77 -11.08
N SER A 2 1.09 26.05 -12.12
CA SER A 2 0.87 24.58 -12.27
C SER A 2 1.16 23.77 -10.99
N ASN A 3 2.24 24.12 -10.28
CA ASN A 3 2.69 23.43 -9.06
C ASN A 3 2.33 24.14 -7.75
N GLU A 4 1.38 25.08 -7.77
CA GLU A 4 1.04 25.88 -6.60
C GLU A 4 0.50 25.04 -5.44
N HIS A 5 -0.45 24.15 -5.72
CA HIS A 5 -1.04 23.27 -4.71
C HIS A 5 -0.07 22.20 -4.22
N TYR A 6 0.85 21.74 -5.07
CA TYR A 6 1.92 20.83 -4.66
C TYR A 6 2.92 21.52 -3.70
N LEU A 7 3.41 22.72 -4.05
CA LEU A 7 4.47 23.41 -3.30
C LEU A 7 3.98 24.12 -2.03
N ASN A 8 2.69 24.44 -1.93
CA ASN A 8 2.15 25.30 -0.88
C ASN A 8 0.89 24.72 -0.23
N ASN A 9 0.74 23.40 -0.21
CA ASN A 9 -0.39 22.77 0.47
C ASN A 9 -0.37 23.14 1.98
N PRO A 10 -1.38 23.88 2.50
CA PRO A 10 -1.37 24.38 3.88
C PRO A 10 -1.51 23.28 4.93
N LEU A 11 -1.89 22.06 4.53
CA LEU A 11 -1.98 20.92 5.44
C LEU A 11 -0.61 20.38 5.85
N ILE A 12 0.42 20.57 5.01
CA ILE A 12 1.77 20.02 5.22
C ILE A 12 2.88 21.09 5.24
N HIS A 13 2.67 22.25 4.61
CA HIS A 13 3.65 23.34 4.56
C HIS A 13 3.33 24.50 5.51
N ARG A 14 4.35 25.05 6.20
CA ARG A 14 4.23 26.25 7.06
C ARG A 14 5.59 26.88 7.37
N ASP A 15 5.58 28.05 8.04
CA ASP A 15 6.80 28.56 8.70
C ASP A 15 7.02 27.85 10.06
N ARG A 16 8.11 27.08 10.16
CA ARG A 16 8.48 26.28 11.36
C ARG A 16 9.63 26.92 12.17
N ARG A 17 9.96 28.19 11.91
CA ARG A 17 11.07 28.88 12.58
C ARG A 17 10.70 29.29 14.00
N LEU A 18 11.00 28.43 14.98
CA LEU A 18 10.76 28.75 16.39
C LEU A 18 11.54 29.97 16.87
N GLY A 19 12.78 30.20 16.42
CA GLY A 19 13.58 31.37 16.81
C GLY A 19 13.06 32.74 16.34
N ARG A 20 11.99 32.79 15.53
CA ARG A 20 11.32 34.04 15.11
C ARG A 20 10.07 34.35 15.93
N ARG A 21 9.71 33.52 16.91
CA ARG A 21 8.50 33.74 17.70
C ARG A 21 8.72 34.85 18.74
N HIS A 22 7.62 35.48 19.15
CA HIS A 22 7.62 36.49 20.22
C HIS A 22 7.80 35.88 21.63
N SER A 23 8.00 34.56 21.73
CA SER A 23 8.20 33.82 22.97
C SER A 23 9.67 33.51 23.20
N ASN A 24 10.23 33.98 24.31
CA ASN A 24 11.59 33.62 24.72
C ASN A 24 11.73 32.12 25.03
N TRP A 25 10.67 31.48 25.54
CA TRP A 25 10.68 30.06 25.84
C TRP A 25 10.69 29.22 24.56
N ALA A 26 9.83 29.52 23.59
CA ALA A 26 9.82 28.82 22.30
C ALA A 26 11.13 29.04 21.53
N ASN A 27 11.70 30.26 21.58
CA ASN A 27 12.95 30.61 20.88
C ASN A 27 14.15 29.76 21.33
N GLN A 28 14.13 29.17 22.53
CA GLN A 28 15.23 28.32 23.01
C GLN A 28 15.33 26.99 22.24
N PHE A 29 14.25 26.59 21.58
CA PHE A 29 14.17 25.36 20.78
C PHE A 29 14.48 25.62 19.29
N ASP A 30 15.11 26.74 18.97
CA ASP A 30 15.58 27.02 17.61
C ASP A 30 16.56 25.93 17.12
N CYS A 31 16.36 25.48 15.88
CA CYS A 31 17.16 24.43 15.25
C CYS A 31 18.00 24.94 14.06
N THR A 32 18.11 26.25 13.84
CA THR A 32 18.85 26.80 12.66
C THR A 32 20.35 26.46 12.66
N HIS A 33 20.88 26.03 13.81
CA HIS A 33 22.26 25.57 14.00
C HIS A 33 22.50 24.11 13.55
N MET A 34 21.44 23.34 13.29
CA MET A 34 21.55 21.98 12.79
C MET A 34 22.07 21.99 11.35
N ARG A 35 22.87 20.97 10.99
CA ARG A 35 23.43 20.75 9.66
C ARG A 35 23.29 19.27 9.29
N PRO A 36 22.09 18.80 8.96
CA PRO A 36 21.83 17.37 8.71
C PRO A 36 22.45 16.86 7.41
N LEU A 37 22.96 15.63 7.43
CA LEU A 37 23.18 14.81 6.24
C LEU A 37 22.04 13.79 6.12
N ILE A 38 21.28 13.86 5.02
CA ILE A 38 20.18 12.95 4.73
C ILE A 38 20.72 11.70 4.01
N ILE A 39 20.48 10.53 4.58
CA ILE A 39 21.04 9.25 4.10
C ILE A 39 19.98 8.26 3.58
N CYS A 40 18.73 8.70 3.41
CA CYS A 40 17.62 7.99 2.76
C CYS A 40 17.30 8.59 1.39
N ARG A 41 16.35 8.01 0.63
CA ARG A 41 15.84 8.49 -0.68
C ARG A 41 14.30 8.52 -0.72
N GLY A 42 13.73 8.93 -1.85
CA GLY A 42 12.29 8.87 -2.09
C GLY A 42 11.52 10.04 -1.43
N PRO A 43 10.20 9.89 -1.25
CA PRO A 43 9.34 10.95 -0.70
C PRO A 43 9.84 11.53 0.64
N ILE A 44 10.30 10.67 1.56
CA ILE A 44 10.80 11.10 2.88
C ILE A 44 12.05 11.98 2.82
N ARG A 45 12.91 11.81 1.81
CA ARG A 45 14.06 12.71 1.61
C ARG A 45 13.55 14.09 1.22
N LYS A 46 12.61 14.17 0.27
CA LYS A 46 12.07 15.43 -0.23
C LYS A 46 11.31 16.15 0.88
N GLU A 47 10.49 15.44 1.64
CA GLU A 47 9.83 15.96 2.84
C GLU A 47 10.85 16.54 3.83
N ALA A 48 11.90 15.78 4.19
CA ALA A 48 12.89 16.26 5.14
C ALA A 48 13.59 17.53 4.67
N MET A 49 13.88 17.64 3.37
CA MET A 49 14.43 18.87 2.77
C MET A 49 13.49 20.07 2.96
N ASP A 50 12.19 19.87 2.75
CA ASP A 50 11.18 20.93 2.91
C ASP A 50 11.04 21.32 4.38
N VAL A 51 10.87 20.35 5.29
CA VAL A 51 10.75 20.60 6.73
C VAL A 51 12.00 21.30 7.28
N PHE A 52 13.20 20.89 6.86
CA PHE A 52 14.44 21.56 7.25
C PHE A 52 14.46 23.03 6.79
N ALA A 53 14.10 23.30 5.52
CA ALA A 53 14.03 24.66 5.00
C ALA A 53 12.99 25.52 5.75
N GLU A 54 11.83 24.95 6.07
CA GLU A 54 10.76 25.56 6.85
C GLU A 54 11.16 25.86 8.30
N MET A 55 11.99 25.01 8.91
CA MET A 55 12.61 25.24 10.23
C MET A 55 13.74 26.27 10.19
N GLY A 56 14.17 26.70 8.99
CA GLY A 56 15.29 27.61 8.80
C GLY A 56 16.67 26.94 8.82
N ILE A 57 16.72 25.61 8.74
CA ILE A 57 17.95 24.83 8.54
C ILE A 57 18.35 24.99 7.08
N THR A 58 19.36 25.84 6.82
CA THR A 58 19.78 26.19 5.45
C THR A 58 20.96 25.38 4.94
N GLU A 59 21.62 24.62 5.82
CA GLU A 59 22.88 23.90 5.55
C GLU A 59 22.72 22.38 5.76
N PHE A 60 21.93 21.72 4.92
CA PHE A 60 21.81 20.26 4.89
C PHE A 60 22.41 19.66 3.61
N GLY A 61 22.89 18.42 3.70
CA GLY A 61 23.40 17.63 2.58
C GLY A 61 22.58 16.37 2.32
N ILE A 62 22.81 15.75 1.18
CA ILE A 62 22.22 14.44 0.83
C ILE A 62 23.31 13.47 0.41
N LEU A 63 23.12 12.19 0.74
CA LEU A 63 23.78 11.11 0.03
C LEU A 63 23.02 10.79 -1.26
N LEU A 64 23.73 10.58 -2.35
CA LEU A 64 23.16 10.16 -3.62
C LEU A 64 23.81 8.84 -4.04
N SER A 65 23.02 7.78 -4.06
CA SER A 65 23.45 6.48 -4.57
C SER A 65 23.80 6.55 -6.06
N GLU A 66 24.85 5.86 -6.46
CA GLU A 66 25.14 5.64 -7.87
C GLU A 66 23.96 4.95 -8.56
N LYS A 67 23.24 4.07 -7.86
CA LYS A 67 22.01 3.40 -8.34
C LYS A 67 20.82 4.36 -8.56
N ASP A 68 20.77 5.52 -7.89
CA ASP A 68 19.78 6.59 -8.14
C ASP A 68 20.25 7.58 -9.21
N SER A 69 21.53 7.54 -9.58
CA SER A 69 22.16 8.50 -10.49
C SER A 69 22.62 7.87 -11.80
N ILE A 70 22.14 6.67 -12.13
CA ILE A 70 22.63 5.93 -13.29
C ILE A 70 22.10 6.48 -14.63
N VAL A 71 23.05 6.61 -15.56
CA VAL A 71 23.17 6.93 -17.01
C VAL A 71 21.93 6.95 -17.95
N TYR A 72 20.71 6.67 -17.49
CA TYR A 72 19.49 6.89 -18.27
C TYR A 72 19.17 8.39 -18.35
N GLN A 73 18.96 8.91 -19.57
CA GLN A 73 18.35 10.23 -19.72
C GLN A 73 17.02 10.24 -18.97
N ASN A 74 16.81 11.22 -18.09
CA ASN A 74 15.57 11.39 -17.32
C ASN A 74 15.31 10.37 -16.19
N ALA A 75 16.33 9.74 -15.61
CA ALA A 75 16.22 8.93 -14.40
C ALA A 75 16.94 9.52 -13.16
N LEU A 76 17.43 10.77 -13.26
CA LEU A 76 18.05 11.45 -12.14
C LEU A 76 17.02 11.67 -11.02
N ALA A 77 17.44 11.41 -9.78
CA ALA A 77 16.73 11.78 -8.55
C ALA A 77 16.10 13.18 -8.69
N PRO A 78 14.76 13.30 -8.77
CA PRO A 78 14.08 14.54 -9.14
C PRO A 78 14.32 15.70 -8.18
N GLU A 79 14.48 15.42 -6.89
CA GLU A 79 14.78 16.39 -5.84
C GLU A 79 16.12 17.12 -6.07
N LEU A 80 17.04 16.59 -6.88
CA LEU A 80 18.26 17.30 -7.28
C LEU A 80 17.96 18.63 -7.99
N ARG A 81 16.77 18.77 -8.59
CA ARG A 81 16.31 20.01 -9.26
C ARG A 81 16.16 21.18 -8.30
N THR A 82 15.95 20.92 -7.01
CA THR A 82 15.76 21.97 -5.99
C THR A 82 17.04 22.30 -5.23
N ILE A 83 18.10 21.49 -5.40
CA ILE A 83 19.40 21.71 -4.74
C ILE A 83 20.23 22.70 -5.55
N THR A 84 20.42 23.90 -5.01
CA THR A 84 21.15 24.99 -5.68
C THR A 84 22.67 24.93 -5.48
N ASN A 85 23.15 24.26 -4.43
CA ASN A 85 24.58 24.08 -4.17
C ASN A 85 24.99 22.61 -4.38
N PRO A 86 25.74 22.28 -5.45
CA PRO A 86 26.13 20.91 -5.75
C PRO A 86 27.09 20.29 -4.72
N ASP A 87 27.81 21.08 -3.93
CA ASP A 87 28.72 20.59 -2.87
C ASP A 87 27.95 19.90 -1.72
N ARG A 88 26.61 20.02 -1.71
CA ARG A 88 25.72 19.35 -0.76
C ARG A 88 25.31 17.95 -1.21
N ILE A 89 25.74 17.49 -2.38
CA ILE A 89 25.39 16.20 -2.96
C ILE A 89 26.59 15.26 -2.88
N HIS A 90 26.49 14.22 -2.06
CA HIS A 90 27.59 13.32 -1.72
C HIS A 90 27.36 11.94 -2.34
N ARG A 91 28.14 11.59 -3.36
CA ARG A 91 27.94 10.33 -4.10
C ARG A 91 28.50 9.12 -3.37
N VAL A 92 27.74 8.04 -3.38
CA VAL A 92 28.08 6.75 -2.76
C VAL A 92 27.65 5.60 -3.69
N PRO A 93 28.38 4.46 -3.77
CA PRO A 93 27.94 3.34 -4.60
C PRO A 93 26.50 2.84 -4.33
N ASP A 94 26.10 2.85 -3.05
CA ASP A 94 24.74 2.55 -2.58
C ASP A 94 24.51 3.15 -1.18
N TYR A 95 23.35 2.92 -0.58
CA TYR A 95 23.03 3.41 0.77
C TYR A 95 23.50 2.48 1.90
N THR A 96 23.72 1.18 1.65
CA THR A 96 23.86 0.16 2.72
C THR A 96 25.14 -0.67 2.67
N GLY A 97 25.72 -0.90 1.49
CA GLY A 97 26.65 -2.03 1.25
C GLY A 97 25.92 -3.36 1.05
N ALA A 98 26.49 -4.28 0.26
CA ALA A 98 25.88 -5.58 -0.05
C ALA A 98 26.19 -6.66 1.00
N ASN A 99 27.21 -6.45 1.83
CA ASN A 99 27.65 -7.37 2.88
C ASN A 99 28.15 -6.57 4.10
N LYS A 100 28.50 -7.28 5.19
CA LYS A 100 28.96 -6.65 6.43
C LYS A 100 30.18 -5.73 6.24
N GLU A 101 31.18 -6.17 5.48
CA GLU A 101 32.41 -5.39 5.25
C GLU A 101 32.13 -4.11 4.47
N GLU A 102 31.32 -4.20 3.41
CA GLU A 102 30.86 -3.05 2.62
C GLU A 102 29.98 -2.11 3.44
N ARG A 103 29.14 -2.63 4.32
CA ARG A 103 28.33 -1.83 5.24
C ARG A 103 29.21 -1.06 6.22
N ASP A 104 30.18 -1.72 6.84
CA ASP A 104 31.13 -1.04 7.73
C ASP A 104 31.94 0.02 6.98
N GLN A 105 32.29 -0.24 5.71
CA GLN A 105 32.91 0.76 4.84
C GLN A 105 31.95 1.93 4.54
N ARG A 106 30.68 1.65 4.27
CA ARG A 106 29.64 2.66 4.04
C ARG A 106 29.48 3.55 5.26
N ILE A 107 29.36 2.98 6.46
CA ILE A 107 29.29 3.70 7.74
C ILE A 107 30.48 4.65 7.89
N ARG A 108 31.72 4.14 7.69
CA ARG A 108 32.93 4.98 7.75
C ARG A 108 32.93 6.11 6.72
N GLN A 109 32.44 5.84 5.51
CA GLN A 109 32.33 6.86 4.46
C GLN A 109 31.32 7.96 4.81
N ILE A 110 30.17 7.60 5.38
CA ILE A 110 29.15 8.57 5.83
C ILE A 110 29.73 9.48 6.91
N ILE A 111 30.43 8.92 7.90
CA ILE A 111 31.08 9.68 8.97
C ILE A 111 32.15 10.62 8.39
N ALA A 112 32.96 10.15 7.43
CA ALA A 112 33.96 10.98 6.77
C ALA A 112 33.33 12.16 6.03
N ILE A 113 32.27 11.91 5.24
CA ILE A 113 31.50 12.95 4.54
C ILE A 113 30.95 13.97 5.54
N ALA A 114 30.36 13.50 6.65
CA ALA A 114 29.83 14.38 7.69
C ALA A 114 30.89 15.32 8.27
N ARG A 115 32.06 14.77 8.62
CA ARG A 115 33.18 15.55 9.19
C ARG A 115 33.79 16.53 8.19
N GLU A 116 34.01 16.11 6.96
CA GLU A 116 34.64 16.93 5.91
C GLU A 116 33.79 18.14 5.51
N ASN A 117 32.46 18.00 5.57
CA ASN A 117 31.51 19.05 5.17
C ASN A 117 30.88 19.80 6.35
N GLY A 118 31.22 19.41 7.58
CA GLY A 118 30.73 20.03 8.80
C GLY A 118 29.24 19.78 9.07
N TYR A 119 28.71 18.64 8.63
CA TYR A 119 27.40 18.15 9.06
C TYR A 119 27.50 17.68 10.52
N ASN A 120 26.50 18.04 11.34
CA ASN A 120 26.48 17.73 12.77
C ASN A 120 25.36 16.74 13.16
N SER A 121 24.54 16.34 12.20
CA SER A 121 23.46 15.40 12.43
C SER A 121 23.19 14.53 11.21
N ILE A 122 22.55 13.38 11.42
CA ILE A 122 22.21 12.41 10.38
C ILE A 122 20.70 12.18 10.40
N PHE A 123 20.05 12.24 9.23
CA PHE A 123 18.65 11.84 9.07
C PHE A 123 18.55 10.61 8.17
N ALA A 124 18.05 9.51 8.70
CA ALA A 124 17.97 8.23 7.99
C ALA A 124 16.57 7.88 7.46
N GLY A 125 15.53 8.67 7.78
CA GLY A 125 14.16 8.39 7.34
C GLY A 125 13.72 6.96 7.64
N TYR A 126 13.25 6.25 6.62
CA TYR A 126 12.89 4.82 6.67
C TYR A 126 13.67 3.97 5.66
N GLY A 127 13.72 2.67 5.92
CA GLY A 127 14.46 1.71 5.11
C GLY A 127 15.98 1.82 5.26
N PHE A 128 16.73 1.14 4.39
CA PHE A 128 18.19 1.11 4.40
C PHE A 128 18.78 0.74 5.78
N MET A 129 19.50 1.66 6.42
CA MET A 129 20.15 1.47 7.72
C MET A 129 19.41 2.20 8.86
N ALA A 130 18.18 2.68 8.65
CA ALA A 130 17.46 3.48 9.66
C ALA A 130 17.25 2.75 11.00
N GLU A 131 17.22 1.42 11.00
CA GLU A 131 17.09 0.56 12.18
C GLU A 131 18.38 -0.27 12.44
N ASP A 132 19.52 0.13 11.84
CA ASP A 132 20.80 -0.55 12.03
C ASP A 132 21.53 0.02 13.25
N GLU A 133 21.49 -0.72 14.37
CA GLU A 133 22.14 -0.35 15.63
C GLU A 133 23.62 0.01 15.45
N THR A 134 24.36 -0.76 14.65
CA THR A 134 25.80 -0.56 14.44
C THR A 134 26.06 0.77 13.74
N MET A 135 25.23 1.15 12.78
CA MET A 135 25.29 2.45 12.14
C MET A 135 24.99 3.57 13.13
N VAL A 136 23.89 3.48 13.89
CA VAL A 136 23.50 4.52 14.86
C VAL A 136 24.58 4.73 15.91
N ALA A 137 25.09 3.65 16.52
CA ALA A 137 26.16 3.69 17.51
C ALA A 137 27.42 4.36 16.93
N ALA A 138 27.80 4.03 15.70
CA ALA A 138 28.97 4.64 15.05
C ALA A 138 28.79 6.14 14.78
N MET A 139 27.57 6.62 14.50
CA MET A 139 27.29 8.05 14.36
C MET A 139 27.38 8.77 15.70
N GLU A 140 26.82 8.18 16.76
CA GLU A 140 26.87 8.72 18.12
C GLU A 140 28.31 8.81 18.63
N GLU A 141 29.12 7.76 18.46
CA GLU A 141 30.55 7.75 18.79
C GLU A 141 31.35 8.79 17.99
N ALA A 142 30.91 9.08 16.76
CA ALA A 142 31.52 10.11 15.92
C ALA A 142 31.15 11.54 16.35
N GLY A 143 30.23 11.70 17.30
CA GLY A 143 29.73 12.99 17.80
C GLY A 143 28.63 13.61 16.92
N LEU A 144 27.94 12.81 16.11
CA LEU A 144 26.85 13.25 15.25
C LEU A 144 25.51 13.02 15.96
N ASN A 145 24.62 14.01 15.92
CA ASN A 145 23.26 13.83 16.44
C ASN A 145 22.46 12.96 15.46
N PHE A 146 22.01 11.79 15.91
CA PHE A 146 21.11 10.98 15.10
C PHE A 146 19.67 11.51 15.21
N ILE A 147 19.05 11.84 14.08
CA ILE A 147 17.66 12.29 14.01
C ILE A 147 16.79 11.04 13.87
N GLY A 148 16.61 10.36 15.00
CA GLY A 148 15.93 9.06 15.16
C GLY A 148 16.21 8.51 16.57
N PRO A 149 15.69 7.33 16.93
CA PRO A 149 15.99 6.72 18.23
C PRO A 149 17.48 6.39 18.40
N CYS A 150 18.00 6.52 19.63
CA CYS A 150 19.40 6.20 19.93
C CYS A 150 19.73 4.71 19.74
N SER A 151 21.02 4.39 19.65
CA SER A 151 21.52 3.02 19.44
C SER A 151 20.98 2.01 20.46
N ARG A 152 20.94 2.39 21.74
CA ARG A 152 20.36 1.57 22.81
C ARG A 152 18.88 1.26 22.56
N THR A 153 18.07 2.26 22.19
CA THR A 153 16.65 2.03 21.92
C THR A 153 16.45 1.19 20.65
N VAL A 154 17.29 1.37 19.63
CA VAL A 154 17.29 0.53 18.42
C VAL A 154 17.58 -0.93 18.77
N HIS A 155 18.52 -1.18 19.68
CA HIS A 155 18.84 -2.52 20.19
C HIS A 155 17.66 -3.11 20.98
N ASP A 156 17.29 -2.46 22.09
CA ASP A 156 16.32 -2.94 23.09
C ASP A 156 14.92 -3.20 22.48
N ALA A 157 14.55 -2.44 21.45
CA ALA A 157 13.25 -2.56 20.79
C ALA A 157 13.31 -3.28 19.42
N GLY A 158 14.49 -3.39 18.79
CA GLY A 158 14.65 -3.99 17.46
C GLY A 158 14.84 -5.50 17.47
N LEU A 159 15.44 -6.06 18.53
CA LEU A 159 15.57 -7.51 18.68
C LEU A 159 14.23 -8.12 19.12
N LYS A 160 13.66 -8.99 18.29
CA LYS A 160 12.28 -9.50 18.46
C LYS A 160 12.03 -10.21 19.80
N ASP A 161 13.03 -10.91 20.30
CA ASP A 161 13.00 -11.59 21.60
C ASP A 161 13.16 -10.61 22.77
N GLU A 162 14.09 -9.65 22.69
CA GLU A 162 14.24 -8.60 23.71
C GLU A 162 13.01 -7.68 23.79
N ALA A 163 12.49 -7.27 22.64
CA ALA A 163 11.29 -6.46 22.56
C ALA A 163 10.08 -7.20 23.18
N LYS A 164 9.92 -8.50 22.91
CA LYS A 164 8.83 -9.30 23.51
C LYS A 164 8.99 -9.50 25.01
N ARG A 165 10.21 -9.75 25.49
CA ARG A 165 10.49 -9.81 26.93
C ARG A 165 10.18 -8.49 27.62
N THR A 166 10.59 -7.38 27.02
CA THR A 166 10.29 -6.03 27.52
C THR A 166 8.78 -5.76 27.50
N ALA A 167 8.08 -6.21 26.46
CA ALA A 167 6.63 -6.09 26.34
C ALA A 167 5.93 -6.85 27.48
N LEU A 168 6.29 -8.12 27.70
CA LEU A 168 5.77 -8.92 28.81
C LEU A 168 6.05 -8.28 30.18
N LYS A 169 7.29 -7.83 30.42
CA LYS A 169 7.69 -7.13 31.66
C LYS A 169 6.93 -5.82 31.87
N SER A 170 6.53 -5.15 30.79
CA SER A 170 5.79 -3.87 30.79
C SER A 170 4.27 -4.03 30.81
N GLY A 171 3.75 -5.26 30.90
CA GLY A 171 2.31 -5.54 30.86
C GLY A 171 1.68 -5.19 29.52
N VAL A 172 2.40 -5.46 28.43
CA VAL A 172 1.93 -5.36 27.05
C VAL A 172 1.48 -6.76 26.60
N SER A 173 0.34 -6.82 25.91
CA SER A 173 -0.18 -8.06 25.36
C SER A 173 0.72 -8.54 24.21
N VAL A 174 1.23 -9.76 24.28
CA VAL A 174 1.99 -10.41 23.19
C VAL A 174 1.26 -11.67 22.74
N THR A 175 1.55 -12.14 21.53
CA THR A 175 1.00 -13.41 21.06
C THR A 175 1.36 -14.54 22.04
N PRO A 176 0.39 -15.36 22.48
CA PRO A 176 0.68 -16.47 23.38
C PRO A 176 1.73 -17.40 22.76
N GLY A 177 2.74 -17.77 23.54
CA GLY A 177 3.86 -18.53 23.02
C GLY A 177 5.10 -18.49 23.91
N ILE A 178 6.20 -18.97 23.36
CA ILE A 178 7.55 -18.81 23.91
C ILE A 178 8.45 -18.08 22.90
N ASP A 179 9.31 -17.20 23.41
CA ASP A 179 10.27 -16.39 22.65
C ASP A 179 11.74 -16.82 22.91
N ASN A 180 11.95 -17.78 23.80
CA ASN A 180 13.24 -18.13 24.39
C ASN A 180 13.59 -19.62 24.20
N GLY A 181 13.30 -20.16 23.01
CA GLY A 181 13.48 -21.59 22.70
C GLY A 181 14.90 -22.10 22.96
N THR A 182 15.91 -21.29 22.66
CA THR A 182 17.33 -21.61 22.91
C THR A 182 17.69 -21.54 24.39
N ALA A 183 17.15 -20.59 25.15
CA ALA A 183 17.34 -20.49 26.60
C ALA A 183 16.77 -21.71 27.31
N LEU A 184 15.55 -22.12 26.94
CA LEU A 184 14.91 -23.32 27.47
C LEU A 184 15.71 -24.59 27.13
N THR A 185 16.27 -24.65 25.91
CA THR A 185 17.15 -25.75 25.48
C THR A 185 18.41 -25.80 26.34
N LEU A 186 19.04 -24.65 26.59
CA LEU A 186 20.25 -24.56 27.41
C LEU A 186 19.97 -24.97 28.86
N LEU A 187 18.87 -24.48 29.44
CA LEU A 187 18.47 -24.79 30.82
C LEU A 187 18.10 -26.26 31.04
N LYS A 188 17.65 -26.99 30.01
CA LYS A 188 17.49 -28.45 30.12
C LYS A 188 18.81 -29.17 30.41
N LYS A 189 19.93 -28.64 29.91
CA LYS A 189 21.28 -29.19 30.11
C LYS A 189 21.96 -28.60 31.34
N HIS A 190 21.73 -27.31 31.60
CA HIS A 190 22.35 -26.53 32.67
C HIS A 190 21.26 -25.87 33.52
N PRO A 191 20.64 -26.62 34.46
CA PRO A 191 19.37 -26.24 35.08
C PRO A 191 19.47 -25.18 36.18
N ASP A 192 20.66 -24.69 36.52
CA ASP A 192 20.87 -23.71 37.58
C ASP A 192 22.08 -22.80 37.30
N VAL A 193 22.20 -21.74 38.10
CA VAL A 193 23.29 -20.74 37.97
C VAL A 193 24.68 -21.40 38.11
N ALA A 194 24.82 -22.43 38.95
CA ALA A 194 26.11 -23.10 39.14
C ALA A 194 26.51 -23.88 37.87
N ALA A 195 25.55 -24.53 37.21
CA ALA A 195 25.75 -25.23 35.94
C ALA A 195 26.05 -24.26 34.79
N LEU A 196 25.40 -23.09 34.73
CA LEU A 196 25.70 -22.05 33.75
C LEU A 196 27.11 -21.47 33.96
N LYS A 197 27.51 -21.20 35.21
CA LYS A 197 28.88 -20.76 35.52
C LYS A 197 29.94 -21.80 35.16
N ALA A 198 29.65 -23.08 35.40
CA ALA A 198 30.53 -24.16 35.00
C ALA A 198 30.69 -24.21 33.48
N LEU A 199 29.60 -24.03 32.73
CA LEU A 199 29.63 -23.97 31.26
C LEU A 199 30.42 -22.76 30.75
N VAL A 200 30.22 -21.57 31.33
CA VAL A 200 30.99 -20.35 31.00
C VAL A 200 32.48 -20.60 31.18
N ALA A 201 32.88 -21.24 32.28
CA ALA A 201 34.28 -21.58 32.55
C ALA A 201 34.83 -22.65 31.59
N GLU A 202 34.04 -23.70 31.30
CA GLU A 202 34.41 -24.80 30.39
C GLU A 202 34.63 -24.30 28.97
N GLN A 203 33.69 -23.48 28.47
CA GLN A 203 33.72 -22.94 27.11
C GLN A 203 34.55 -21.66 27.02
N GLY A 204 35.04 -21.10 28.14
CA GLY A 204 35.80 -19.86 28.22
C GLY A 204 35.05 -18.67 27.64
N LEU A 205 33.77 -18.51 27.98
CA LEU A 205 32.92 -17.42 27.53
C LEU A 205 33.20 -16.14 28.32
N GLU A 206 33.13 -14.98 27.66
CA GLU A 206 33.27 -13.69 28.34
C GLU A 206 31.90 -13.25 28.85
N VAL A 207 31.62 -13.55 30.11
CA VAL A 207 30.38 -13.16 30.80
C VAL A 207 30.72 -12.45 32.11
N ASP A 208 30.05 -11.35 32.41
CA ASP A 208 30.20 -10.70 33.72
C ASP A 208 29.57 -11.58 34.81
N ALA A 209 30.43 -12.08 35.72
CA ALA A 209 30.00 -12.91 36.83
C ALA A 209 28.96 -12.20 37.73
N ALA A 210 28.99 -10.86 37.79
CA ALA A 210 28.03 -10.08 38.56
C ALA A 210 26.60 -10.24 38.00
N GLN A 211 26.43 -10.34 36.67
CA GLN A 211 25.13 -10.56 36.05
C GLN A 211 24.56 -11.95 36.36
N LEU A 212 25.41 -12.98 36.39
CA LEU A 212 24.96 -14.33 36.75
C LEU A 212 24.61 -14.47 38.24
N ASP A 213 25.23 -13.66 39.10
CA ASP A 213 24.96 -13.63 40.55
C ASP A 213 23.82 -12.70 40.96
N ASP A 214 23.34 -11.84 40.06
CA ASP A 214 22.29 -10.88 40.37
C ASP A 214 20.95 -11.60 40.67
N PRO A 215 20.37 -11.45 41.88
CA PRO A 215 19.10 -12.06 42.21
C PRO A 215 17.91 -11.44 41.47
N GLU A 216 18.04 -10.25 40.90
CA GLU A 216 16.98 -9.57 40.12
C GLU A 216 16.89 -10.10 38.67
N ILE A 217 17.90 -10.85 38.22
CA ILE A 217 17.90 -11.48 36.90
C ILE A 217 17.38 -12.92 37.02
N GLU A 218 16.30 -13.21 36.31
CA GLU A 218 15.70 -14.55 36.24
C GLU A 218 16.66 -15.56 35.61
N LEU A 219 16.54 -16.84 36.00
CA LEU A 219 17.44 -17.89 35.53
C LEU A 219 17.46 -18.03 34.00
N VAL A 220 16.33 -17.80 33.35
CA VAL A 220 16.22 -17.85 31.88
C VAL A 220 16.95 -16.68 31.21
N ASP A 221 16.85 -15.48 31.76
CA ASP A 221 17.60 -14.32 31.27
C ASP A 221 19.11 -14.52 31.47
N LYS A 222 19.54 -15.21 32.54
CA LYS A 222 20.94 -15.62 32.72
C LYS A 222 21.42 -16.61 31.66
N ALA A 223 20.55 -17.52 31.21
CA ALA A 223 20.88 -18.44 30.13
C ALA A 223 21.08 -17.68 28.81
N ASP A 224 20.27 -16.65 28.54
CA ASP A 224 20.45 -15.78 27.37
C ASP A 224 21.77 -15.02 27.38
N ILE A 225 22.20 -14.50 28.53
CA ILE A 225 23.52 -13.85 28.67
C ILE A 225 24.65 -14.82 28.27
N VAL A 226 24.56 -16.08 28.71
CA VAL A 226 25.52 -17.12 28.34
C VAL A 226 25.45 -17.46 26.86
N LEU A 227 24.25 -17.50 26.28
CA LEU A 227 24.04 -17.71 24.84
C LEU A 227 24.64 -16.56 24.00
N ALA A 228 24.40 -15.31 24.37
CA ALA A 228 24.96 -14.14 23.69
C ALA A 228 26.51 -14.21 23.64
N ALA A 229 27.14 -14.48 24.78
CA ALA A 229 28.59 -14.66 24.84
C ALA A 229 29.10 -15.84 24.01
N SER A 230 28.28 -16.87 23.81
CA SER A 230 28.60 -18.00 22.91
C SER A 230 28.54 -17.62 21.44
N TYR A 231 27.60 -16.76 21.05
CA TYR A 231 27.47 -16.24 19.70
C TYR A 231 28.67 -15.35 19.35
N ASP A 232 29.05 -14.45 20.27
CA ASP A 232 30.23 -13.59 20.11
C ASP A 232 31.52 -14.38 19.95
N LYS A 233 31.63 -15.50 20.68
CA LYS A 233 32.76 -16.41 20.60
C LYS A 233 32.73 -17.33 19.36
N GLY A 234 31.57 -17.50 18.74
CA GLY A 234 31.38 -18.42 17.62
C GLY A 234 31.36 -19.89 18.04
N VAL A 235 30.69 -20.24 19.15
CA VAL A 235 30.55 -21.62 19.65
C VAL A 235 29.09 -21.99 19.89
N ASP A 236 28.72 -23.24 19.63
CA ASP A 236 27.38 -23.75 19.93
C ASP A 236 27.36 -24.44 21.31
N LEU A 237 26.39 -24.07 22.16
CA LEU A 237 26.20 -24.68 23.49
C LEU A 237 25.19 -25.86 23.49
N TYR A 238 24.49 -26.04 22.38
CA TYR A 238 23.46 -27.05 22.16
C TYR A 238 23.45 -27.45 20.68
N THR A 239 22.87 -28.60 20.38
CA THR A 239 22.67 -29.10 19.02
C THR A 239 21.30 -28.69 18.48
N VAL A 240 21.14 -28.64 17.16
CA VAL A 240 19.84 -28.36 16.52
C VAL A 240 18.79 -29.42 16.91
N ASP A 241 19.21 -30.67 17.13
CA ASP A 241 18.30 -31.74 17.57
C ASP A 241 17.75 -31.46 18.98
N GLU A 242 18.60 -31.04 19.92
CA GLU A 242 18.20 -30.64 21.27
C GLU A 242 17.23 -29.44 21.23
N LEU A 243 17.48 -28.45 20.35
CA LEU A 243 16.56 -27.33 20.15
C LEU A 243 15.21 -27.81 19.60
N CYS A 244 15.22 -28.71 18.61
CA CYS A 244 13.99 -29.27 18.04
C CYS A 244 13.15 -30.01 19.11
N GLU A 245 13.79 -30.74 20.03
CA GLU A 245 13.11 -31.40 21.13
C GLU A 245 12.43 -30.39 22.07
N ALA A 246 13.14 -29.33 22.48
CA ALA A 246 12.59 -28.28 23.32
C ALA A 246 11.42 -27.55 22.66
N LEU A 247 11.54 -27.21 21.37
CA LEU A 247 10.47 -26.56 20.62
C LEU A 247 9.28 -27.49 20.40
N THR A 248 9.50 -28.80 20.20
CA THR A 248 8.40 -29.77 20.07
C THR A 248 7.56 -29.83 21.33
N GLU A 249 8.18 -29.88 22.51
CA GLU A 249 7.45 -29.84 23.79
C GLU A 249 6.67 -28.53 23.98
N ALA A 250 7.24 -27.40 23.55
CA ALA A 250 6.56 -26.11 23.60
C ALA A 250 5.34 -26.09 22.65
N VAL A 251 5.45 -26.64 21.45
CA VAL A 251 4.34 -26.79 20.51
C VAL A 251 3.26 -27.72 21.08
N GLU A 252 3.64 -28.85 21.69
CA GLU A 252 2.69 -29.78 22.32
C GLU A 252 1.94 -29.13 23.49
N LYS A 253 2.65 -28.38 24.33
CA LYS A 253 2.05 -27.61 25.42
C LYS A 253 1.07 -26.56 24.88
N MET A 254 1.48 -25.79 23.86
CA MET A 254 0.63 -24.77 23.28
C MET A 254 -0.60 -25.37 22.59
N ALA A 255 -0.46 -26.52 21.93
CA ALA A 255 -1.59 -27.25 21.36
C ALA A 255 -2.53 -27.80 22.44
N ALA A 256 -2.05 -28.11 23.65
CA ALA A 256 -2.90 -28.48 24.77
C ALA A 256 -3.64 -27.28 25.38
N ASP A 257 -2.97 -26.14 25.49
CA ASP A 257 -3.54 -24.89 26.02
C ASP A 257 -4.53 -24.24 25.03
N TYR A 258 -4.30 -24.42 23.72
CA TYR A 258 -5.08 -23.85 22.62
C TYR A 258 -5.43 -24.92 21.55
N PRO A 259 -6.32 -25.88 21.85
CA PRO A 259 -6.56 -27.06 21.01
C PRO A 259 -7.24 -26.77 19.66
N GLU A 260 -7.87 -25.60 19.52
CA GLU A 260 -8.55 -25.18 18.28
C GLU A 260 -7.66 -24.30 17.39
N ASN A 261 -6.43 -24.00 17.81
CA ASN A 261 -5.55 -23.08 17.11
C ASN A 261 -4.33 -23.81 16.52
N ARG A 262 -3.86 -23.27 15.39
CA ARG A 262 -2.58 -23.67 14.79
C ARG A 262 -1.42 -22.99 15.51
N VAL A 263 -0.22 -23.52 15.30
CA VAL A 263 1.02 -23.04 15.92
C VAL A 263 1.94 -22.49 14.84
N ARG A 264 2.49 -21.29 15.04
CA ARG A 264 3.50 -20.69 14.17
C ARG A 264 4.88 -20.82 14.81
N LEU A 265 5.84 -21.23 14.00
CA LEU A 265 7.26 -21.19 14.30
C LEU A 265 7.88 -20.01 13.55
N LYS A 266 8.72 -19.21 14.21
CA LYS A 266 9.36 -18.04 13.58
C LYS A 266 10.80 -17.89 14.06
N ALA A 267 11.78 -17.84 13.16
CA ALA A 267 13.16 -17.50 13.54
C ALA A 267 13.28 -16.01 13.87
N ILE A 268 14.13 -15.66 14.84
CA ILE A 268 14.40 -14.26 15.20
C ILE A 268 14.99 -13.44 14.02
N SER A 269 15.79 -14.09 13.18
CA SER A 269 16.45 -13.48 12.02
C SER A 269 15.57 -13.46 10.76
N GLY A 270 14.33 -13.97 10.85
CA GLY A 270 13.37 -13.97 9.76
C GLY A 270 12.66 -12.62 9.61
N GLY A 271 12.51 -12.14 8.38
CA GLY A 271 11.78 -10.93 8.01
C GLY A 271 11.19 -11.04 6.60
N GLY A 272 10.15 -10.26 6.30
CA GLY A 272 9.50 -10.24 4.97
C GLY A 272 8.97 -11.62 4.54
N GLY A 273 8.23 -12.30 5.40
CA GLY A 273 7.67 -13.61 5.11
C GLY A 273 8.62 -14.80 5.31
N LYS A 274 9.93 -14.58 5.36
CA LYS A 274 10.95 -15.64 5.41
C LYS A 274 11.24 -16.14 6.83
N GLY A 275 11.56 -17.43 6.95
CA GLY A 275 11.98 -18.04 8.22
C GLY A 275 10.84 -18.33 9.20
N GLN A 276 9.64 -18.62 8.69
CA GLN A 276 8.48 -19.01 9.50
C GLN A 276 7.73 -20.21 8.91
N ARG A 277 7.10 -21.02 9.75
CA ARG A 277 6.25 -22.17 9.35
C ARG A 277 5.02 -22.25 10.24
N ILE A 278 3.91 -22.74 9.68
CA ILE A 278 2.69 -23.01 10.44
C ILE A 278 2.51 -24.51 10.54
N LEU A 279 2.34 -24.98 11.77
CA LEU A 279 1.96 -26.34 12.11
C LEU A 279 0.44 -26.41 12.28
N GLY A 280 -0.20 -27.35 11.57
CA GLY A 280 -1.60 -27.68 11.74
C GLY A 280 -1.92 -28.29 13.10
N ILE A 281 -3.21 -28.36 13.42
CA ILE A 281 -3.69 -28.99 14.66
C ILE A 281 -3.27 -30.46 14.67
N GLY A 282 -2.57 -30.89 15.73
CA GLY A 282 -2.06 -32.26 15.87
C GLY A 282 -0.74 -32.54 15.14
N GLU A 283 -0.12 -31.54 14.49
CA GLU A 283 1.13 -31.71 13.74
C GLU A 283 2.42 -31.47 14.56
N ALA A 284 2.35 -31.48 15.90
CA ALA A 284 3.51 -31.19 16.75
C ALA A 284 4.77 -32.03 16.42
N LYS A 285 4.58 -33.27 15.94
CA LYS A 285 5.67 -34.17 15.50
C LYS A 285 6.47 -33.68 14.28
N ARG A 286 5.93 -32.72 13.51
CA ARG A 286 6.61 -32.10 12.36
C ARG A 286 7.50 -30.92 12.76
N THR A 287 7.51 -30.51 14.04
CA THR A 287 8.34 -29.41 14.53
C THR A 287 9.83 -29.54 14.11
N PRO A 288 10.49 -30.71 14.24
CA PRO A 288 11.90 -30.82 13.85
C PRO A 288 12.16 -30.65 12.35
N GLU A 289 11.23 -31.07 11.49
CA GLU A 289 11.31 -30.85 10.04
C GLU A 289 11.25 -29.35 9.74
N MET A 290 10.22 -28.69 10.26
CA MET A 290 9.95 -27.26 10.05
C MET A 290 11.06 -26.35 10.60
N VAL A 291 11.58 -26.62 11.79
CA VAL A 291 12.68 -25.84 12.39
C VAL A 291 13.93 -25.90 11.52
N ARG A 292 14.29 -27.07 11.00
CA ARG A 292 15.47 -27.20 10.13
C ARG A 292 15.29 -26.47 8.81
N GLU A 293 14.10 -26.51 8.21
CA GLU A 293 13.78 -25.71 7.03
C GLU A 293 13.93 -24.22 7.32
N ILE A 294 13.37 -23.74 8.43
CA ILE A 294 13.48 -22.35 8.86
C ILE A 294 14.95 -21.92 8.98
N LEU A 295 15.76 -22.67 9.73
CA LEU A 295 17.18 -22.34 9.95
C LEU A 295 17.99 -22.36 8.64
N ASN A 296 17.70 -23.30 7.74
CA ASN A 296 18.31 -23.32 6.40
C ASN A 296 17.93 -22.08 5.58
N GLU A 297 16.66 -21.69 5.61
CA GLU A 297 16.12 -20.55 4.88
C GLU A 297 16.73 -19.23 5.34
N VAL A 298 16.86 -19.03 6.65
CA VAL A 298 17.49 -17.83 7.23
C VAL A 298 19.00 -17.92 7.34
N LYS A 299 19.59 -19.02 6.85
CA LYS A 299 21.04 -19.28 6.80
C LYS A 299 21.74 -19.24 8.18
N THR A 300 21.07 -19.67 9.24
CA THR A 300 21.62 -19.70 10.62
C THR A 300 22.06 -21.10 11.06
N THR A 301 22.60 -21.90 10.14
CA THR A 301 23.07 -23.28 10.42
C THR A 301 24.55 -23.37 10.77
N GLY A 302 25.28 -22.25 10.72
CA GLY A 302 26.69 -22.17 11.09
C GLY A 302 26.92 -22.24 12.60
N VAL A 303 28.18 -22.50 12.98
CA VAL A 303 28.57 -22.59 14.40
C VAL A 303 28.56 -21.21 15.03
N GLY A 304 27.90 -21.06 16.18
CA GLY A 304 27.77 -19.78 16.89
C GLY A 304 26.69 -18.86 16.32
N ASP A 305 25.99 -19.27 15.25
CA ASP A 305 24.81 -18.54 14.78
C ASP A 305 23.70 -18.61 15.85
N ASN A 306 22.99 -17.50 16.03
CA ASN A 306 21.79 -17.47 16.85
C ASN A 306 20.65 -18.23 16.13
N LYS A 307 20.31 -19.40 16.68
CA LYS A 307 19.30 -20.33 16.15
C LYS A 307 17.94 -20.21 16.83
N ASN A 308 17.68 -19.10 17.55
CA ASN A 308 16.44 -18.96 18.30
C ASN A 308 15.20 -18.94 17.39
N VAL A 309 14.22 -19.78 17.74
CA VAL A 309 12.94 -19.93 17.05
C VAL A 309 11.83 -19.79 18.08
N LEU A 310 10.92 -18.85 17.83
CA LEU A 310 9.75 -18.59 18.63
C LEU A 310 8.65 -19.61 18.29
N VAL A 311 7.85 -19.97 19.29
CA VAL A 311 6.66 -20.82 19.15
C VAL A 311 5.46 -20.00 19.57
N GLU A 312 4.60 -19.63 18.63
CA GLU A 312 3.50 -18.68 18.86
C GLU A 312 2.15 -19.20 18.38
N LEU A 313 1.07 -18.76 19.01
CA LEU A 313 -0.27 -19.00 18.51
C LEU A 313 -0.41 -18.42 17.10
N ASN A 314 -0.86 -19.21 16.13
CA ASN A 314 -1.15 -18.68 14.81
C ASN A 314 -2.49 -17.92 14.84
N ILE A 315 -2.44 -16.62 14.57
CA ILE A 315 -3.64 -15.79 14.39
C ILE A 315 -4.12 -15.92 12.95
N GLU A 316 -5.32 -16.45 12.75
CA GLU A 316 -5.90 -16.78 11.44
C GLU A 316 -6.40 -15.54 10.67
N THR A 317 -6.99 -14.61 11.42
CA THR A 317 -7.56 -13.35 10.94
C THR A 317 -6.69 -12.22 11.44
N THR A 318 -5.65 -11.89 10.69
CA THR A 318 -4.74 -10.80 11.03
C THR A 318 -5.32 -9.49 10.50
N ARG A 319 -5.69 -8.58 11.40
CA ARG A 319 -5.66 -7.15 11.11
C ARG A 319 -4.32 -6.60 11.56
N HIS A 320 -3.69 -5.82 10.71
CA HIS A 320 -2.44 -5.14 11.04
C HIS A 320 -2.81 -3.72 11.47
N GLN A 321 -2.66 -3.42 12.76
CA GLN A 321 -2.82 -2.07 13.26
C GLN A 321 -1.58 -1.64 14.00
N GLU A 322 -1.31 -0.35 14.01
CA GLU A 322 -0.10 0.18 14.59
C GLU A 322 -0.35 1.52 15.26
N ILE A 323 0.41 1.84 16.31
CA ILE A 323 0.30 3.07 17.08
C ILE A 323 1.52 3.93 16.83
N GLN A 324 1.33 5.20 16.48
CA GLN A 324 2.42 6.16 16.44
C GLN A 324 2.85 6.50 17.85
N VAL A 325 4.14 6.33 18.14
CA VAL A 325 4.73 6.62 19.46
C VAL A 325 5.80 7.70 19.31
N ILE A 326 5.91 8.57 20.31
CA ILE A 326 6.93 9.61 20.41
C ILE A 326 7.41 9.74 21.85
N GLY A 327 8.72 9.86 22.05
CA GLY A 327 9.31 10.04 23.38
C GLY A 327 10.58 10.87 23.36
N ASN A 328 11.05 11.28 24.54
CA ASN A 328 12.31 12.03 24.72
C ASN A 328 13.33 11.29 25.62
N GLY A 329 13.10 10.01 25.88
CA GLY A 329 13.84 9.17 26.81
C GLY A 329 13.32 9.19 28.25
N GLN A 330 12.44 10.12 28.62
CA GLN A 330 11.81 10.21 29.95
C GLN A 330 10.29 10.05 29.91
N TRP A 331 9.64 10.77 29.00
CA TRP A 331 8.22 10.63 28.69
C TRP A 331 8.05 9.94 27.33
N CYS A 332 6.88 9.35 27.16
CA CYS A 332 6.47 8.65 25.95
C CYS A 332 4.95 8.80 25.80
N THR A 333 4.48 9.26 24.65
CA THR A 333 3.07 9.47 24.33
C THR A 333 2.75 8.96 22.93
N THR A 334 1.47 8.95 22.56
CA THR A 334 0.99 8.37 21.29
C THR A 334 0.20 9.36 20.46
N MET A 335 0.14 9.11 19.15
CA MET A 335 -0.64 9.91 18.19
C MET A 335 -1.65 9.05 17.43
N GLY A 336 -2.45 8.27 18.15
CA GLY A 336 -3.48 7.41 17.56
C GLY A 336 -2.91 6.22 16.79
N GLY A 337 -3.81 5.47 16.15
CA GLY A 337 -3.49 4.29 15.39
C GLY A 337 -3.59 4.47 13.88
N ARG A 338 -3.10 3.48 13.14
CA ARG A 338 -3.28 3.30 11.70
C ARG A 338 -3.68 1.85 11.44
N ASP A 339 -4.63 1.62 10.52
CA ASP A 339 -4.97 0.30 10.00
C ASP A 339 -4.26 0.12 8.66
N CYS A 340 -3.32 -0.83 8.66
CA CYS A 340 -2.48 -1.18 7.52
C CYS A 340 -2.83 -2.57 6.98
N SER A 341 -4.03 -3.07 7.26
CA SER A 341 -4.45 -4.41 6.87
C SER A 341 -4.62 -4.57 5.36
N LEU A 342 -4.78 -3.49 4.61
CA LEU A 342 -4.86 -3.49 3.14
C LEU A 342 -3.47 -3.58 2.53
N GLN A 343 -2.98 -4.81 2.45
CA GLN A 343 -1.65 -5.14 1.96
C GLN A 343 -1.66 -6.39 1.07
N MET A 344 -0.62 -6.52 0.24
CA MET A 344 -0.37 -7.69 -0.60
C MET A 344 1.08 -8.14 -0.46
N HIS A 345 1.32 -9.42 -0.17
CA HIS A 345 2.66 -9.97 0.08
C HIS A 345 3.47 -9.16 1.11
N GLU A 346 2.82 -8.76 2.21
CA GLU A 346 3.42 -7.91 3.27
C GLU A 346 3.83 -6.50 2.80
N GLN A 347 3.30 -6.06 1.67
CA GLN A 347 3.47 -4.71 1.15
C GLN A 347 2.18 -3.92 1.33
N LYS A 348 2.21 -2.91 2.21
CA LYS A 348 1.07 -2.03 2.50
C LYS A 348 0.69 -1.21 1.25
N LEU A 349 -0.61 -1.05 1.00
CA LEU A 349 -1.16 -0.40 -0.21
C LEU A 349 -2.03 0.81 0.12
N LEU A 350 -2.92 0.67 1.11
CA LEU A 350 -3.81 1.72 1.60
C LEU A 350 -3.75 1.73 3.13
N GLU A 351 -3.48 2.88 3.72
CA GLU A 351 -3.35 3.06 5.16
C GLU A 351 -4.40 4.05 5.65
N VAL A 352 -5.11 3.68 6.71
CA VAL A 352 -6.27 4.43 7.21
C VAL A 352 -6.02 4.83 8.65
N SER A 353 -6.27 6.09 9.00
CA SER A 353 -6.18 6.52 10.39
C SER A 353 -7.20 5.80 11.28
N VAL A 354 -6.80 5.45 12.49
CA VAL A 354 -7.67 4.92 13.54
C VAL A 354 -7.58 5.83 14.75
N THR A 355 -8.54 6.75 14.86
CA THR A 355 -8.61 7.76 15.91
C THR A 355 -9.74 7.44 16.89
N VAL A 356 -9.57 7.84 18.16
CA VAL A 356 -10.64 7.70 19.17
C VAL A 356 -11.84 8.55 18.80
N GLU A 357 -11.60 9.73 18.24
CA GLU A 357 -12.59 10.70 17.80
C GLU A 357 -13.47 10.10 16.69
N SER A 358 -12.86 9.59 15.62
CA SER A 358 -13.61 9.01 14.50
C SER A 358 -14.38 7.74 14.90
N LEU A 359 -13.77 6.85 15.69
CA LEU A 359 -14.47 5.64 16.15
C LEU A 359 -15.71 5.97 17.01
N LYS A 360 -15.63 7.02 17.85
CA LYS A 360 -16.78 7.50 18.62
C LYS A 360 -17.84 8.13 17.72
N ALA A 361 -17.45 8.95 16.75
CA ALA A 361 -18.39 9.53 15.79
C ALA A 361 -19.14 8.45 15.00
N SER A 362 -18.42 7.46 14.46
CA SER A 362 -19.02 6.30 13.78
C SER A 362 -19.93 5.48 14.71
N LEU A 363 -19.54 5.30 15.98
CA LEU A 363 -20.36 4.61 16.98
C LEU A 363 -21.68 5.34 17.22
N GLU A 364 -21.63 6.66 17.42
CA GLU A 364 -22.83 7.49 17.61
C GLU A 364 -23.75 7.42 16.39
N GLN A 365 -23.19 7.47 15.18
CA GLN A 365 -23.94 7.32 13.93
C GLN A 365 -24.58 5.93 13.81
N ALA A 366 -23.87 4.86 14.15
CA ALA A 366 -24.40 3.50 14.14
C ALA A 366 -25.56 3.32 15.14
N GLN A 367 -25.42 3.89 16.34
CA GLN A 367 -26.48 3.90 17.35
C GLN A 367 -27.71 4.68 16.89
N ALA A 368 -27.52 5.87 16.32
CA ALA A 368 -28.61 6.69 15.79
C ALA A 368 -29.38 6.00 14.65
N ALA A 369 -28.67 5.24 13.82
CA ALA A 369 -29.24 4.45 12.72
C ALA A 369 -29.83 3.09 13.15
N GLY A 370 -29.74 2.71 14.43
CA GLY A 370 -30.23 1.42 14.93
C GLY A 370 -29.39 0.19 14.55
N ARG A 371 -28.17 0.40 14.02
CA ARG A 371 -27.24 -0.65 13.59
C ARG A 371 -26.52 -1.25 14.80
N THR A 372 -27.22 -2.15 15.49
CA THR A 372 -26.85 -2.62 16.84
C THR A 372 -25.53 -3.40 16.86
N GLU A 373 -25.29 -4.28 15.87
CA GLU A 373 -24.07 -5.08 15.82
C GLU A 373 -22.85 -4.23 15.46
N GLU A 374 -22.97 -3.36 14.46
CA GLU A 374 -21.95 -2.37 14.11
C GLU A 374 -21.59 -1.49 15.32
N ALA A 375 -22.58 -1.00 16.07
CA ALA A 375 -22.33 -0.21 17.28
C ALA A 375 -21.60 -1.01 18.38
N ARG A 376 -21.95 -2.29 18.59
CA ARG A 376 -21.26 -3.17 19.56
C ARG A 376 -19.79 -3.32 19.19
N VAL A 377 -19.53 -3.52 17.90
CA VAL A 377 -18.24 -3.74 17.27
C VAL A 377 -17.39 -2.47 17.37
N LEU A 378 -17.90 -1.30 16.97
CA LEU A 378 -17.21 0.00 17.10
C LEU A 378 -16.91 0.36 18.56
N ALA A 379 -17.83 0.09 19.49
CA ALA A 379 -17.58 0.30 20.92
C ALA A 379 -16.43 -0.58 21.47
N GLN A 380 -16.22 -1.76 20.88
CA GLN A 380 -15.07 -2.59 21.20
C GLN A 380 -13.78 -2.03 20.58
N ASP A 381 -13.81 -1.55 19.33
CA ASP A 381 -12.64 -0.92 18.70
C ASP A 381 -12.13 0.29 19.49
N VAL A 382 -13.04 1.13 20.03
CA VAL A 382 -12.64 2.25 20.91
C VAL A 382 -11.81 1.76 22.10
N LYS A 383 -12.25 0.68 22.75
CA LYS A 383 -11.54 0.10 23.91
C LYS A 383 -10.21 -0.52 23.49
N THR A 384 -10.20 -1.26 22.39
CA THR A 384 -8.99 -1.90 21.87
C THR A 384 -7.95 -0.85 21.48
N LEU A 385 -8.34 0.21 20.76
CA LEU A 385 -7.43 1.31 20.42
C LEU A 385 -6.86 1.97 21.68
N GLN A 386 -7.70 2.29 22.67
CA GLN A 386 -7.23 2.91 23.92
C GLN A 386 -6.24 2.00 24.66
N ALA A 387 -6.50 0.70 24.75
CA ALA A 387 -5.58 -0.26 25.36
C ALA A 387 -4.26 -0.34 24.59
N MET A 388 -4.31 -0.36 23.26
CA MET A 388 -3.12 -0.35 22.40
C MET A 388 -2.30 0.93 22.59
N GLU A 389 -2.93 2.11 22.65
CA GLU A 389 -2.24 3.38 22.92
C GLU A 389 -1.57 3.40 24.30
N GLU A 390 -2.26 2.93 25.34
CA GLU A 390 -1.71 2.84 26.69
C GLU A 390 -0.54 1.85 26.77
N GLU A 391 -0.64 0.70 26.10
CA GLU A 391 0.43 -0.29 26.02
C GLU A 391 1.64 0.23 25.24
N ALA A 392 1.41 0.88 24.10
CA ALA A 392 2.46 1.49 23.28
C ALA A 392 3.23 2.58 24.06
N ALA A 393 2.53 3.45 24.79
CA ALA A 393 3.15 4.46 25.65
C ALA A 393 4.01 3.83 26.77
N ARG A 394 3.49 2.79 27.45
CA ARG A 394 4.24 2.05 28.47
C ARG A 394 5.48 1.38 27.90
N PHE A 395 5.34 0.71 26.75
CA PHE A 395 6.44 0.04 26.06
C PHE A 395 7.52 1.03 25.65
N GLY A 396 7.15 2.11 24.96
CA GLY A 396 8.09 3.15 24.54
C GLY A 396 8.82 3.79 25.72
N LYS A 397 8.15 3.98 26.87
CA LYS A 397 8.81 4.44 28.09
C LYS A 397 9.79 3.41 28.66
N ALA A 398 9.45 2.11 28.62
CA ALA A 398 10.29 1.03 29.13
C ALA A 398 11.61 0.89 28.34
N VAL A 399 11.55 1.03 27.01
CA VAL A 399 12.75 1.02 26.12
C VAL A 399 13.47 2.38 26.06
N GLY A 400 12.97 3.37 26.81
CA GLY A 400 13.55 4.72 26.85
C GLY A 400 13.52 5.43 25.51
N LEU A 401 12.42 5.30 24.74
CA LEU A 401 12.24 5.92 23.43
C LEU A 401 12.52 7.42 23.48
N ASP A 402 13.44 7.89 22.65
CA ASP A 402 13.93 9.27 22.58
C ASP A 402 13.72 9.94 21.22
N SER A 403 12.89 9.34 20.37
CA SER A 403 12.46 9.90 19.09
C SER A 403 11.06 9.40 18.73
N VAL A 404 10.75 9.33 17.43
CA VAL A 404 9.53 8.72 16.90
C VAL A 404 9.76 7.26 16.53
N SER A 405 8.76 6.43 16.79
CA SER A 405 8.74 5.01 16.45
C SER A 405 7.31 4.55 16.27
N THR A 406 7.11 3.35 15.71
CA THR A 406 5.77 2.76 15.57
C THR A 406 5.68 1.44 16.31
N PHE A 407 4.62 1.30 17.10
CA PHE A 407 4.29 0.07 17.84
C PHE A 407 3.25 -0.73 17.05
N GLU A 408 3.64 -1.88 16.50
CA GLU A 408 2.78 -2.70 15.65
C GLU A 408 2.08 -3.82 16.43
N CYS A 409 0.80 -4.02 16.10
CA CYS A 409 -0.09 -5.00 16.70
C CYS A 409 -0.79 -5.84 15.63
N ILE A 410 -0.97 -7.11 15.97
CA ILE A 410 -1.99 -7.96 15.36
C ILE A 410 -3.27 -7.78 16.16
N VAL A 411 -4.35 -7.40 15.49
CA VAL A 411 -5.69 -7.32 16.09
C VAL A 411 -6.54 -8.47 15.56
N ASP A 412 -7.11 -9.25 16.47
CA ASP A 412 -8.05 -10.33 16.17
C ASP A 412 -9.28 -10.19 17.06
N ARG A 413 -10.42 -9.86 16.43
CA ARG A 413 -11.71 -9.62 17.10
C ARG A 413 -11.61 -8.56 18.21
N ASP A 414 -11.62 -8.99 19.46
CA ASP A 414 -11.59 -8.18 20.67
C ASP A 414 -10.22 -8.14 21.36
N LYS A 415 -9.20 -8.77 20.76
CA LYS A 415 -7.85 -8.87 21.29
C LYS A 415 -6.84 -8.22 20.37
N HIS A 416 -5.79 -7.68 20.98
CA HIS A 416 -4.60 -7.20 20.29
C HIS A 416 -3.35 -7.85 20.87
N PHE A 417 -2.33 -7.99 20.03
CA PHE A 417 -1.06 -8.62 20.37
C PHE A 417 0.07 -7.82 19.74
N PHE A 418 1.00 -7.33 20.55
CA PHE A 418 2.24 -6.70 20.11
C PHE A 418 3.02 -7.66 19.20
N MET A 419 3.46 -7.12 18.07
CA MET A 419 4.23 -7.84 17.07
C MET A 419 5.70 -7.40 17.09
N GLU A 420 5.93 -6.10 16.92
CA GLU A 420 7.25 -5.47 16.92
C GLU A 420 7.13 -3.96 17.08
N MET A 421 8.26 -3.29 17.32
CA MET A 421 8.36 -1.83 17.31
C MET A 421 9.36 -1.42 16.24
N ASN A 422 8.90 -0.64 15.26
CA ASN A 422 9.77 -0.06 14.24
C ASN A 422 10.45 1.18 14.84
N THR A 423 11.77 1.15 14.99
CA THR A 423 12.57 2.21 15.65
C THR A 423 12.94 3.34 14.68
N ARG A 424 11.95 3.77 13.90
CA ARG A 424 12.06 4.82 12.88
C ARG A 424 10.69 5.41 12.56
N ILE A 425 10.70 6.52 11.82
CA ILE A 425 9.51 6.99 11.12
C ILE A 425 9.07 5.95 10.07
N GLN A 426 7.77 5.89 9.78
CA GLN A 426 7.20 5.00 8.78
C GLN A 426 6.71 5.78 7.55
N VAL A 427 6.37 5.08 6.47
CA VAL A 427 5.97 5.72 5.20
C VAL A 427 4.67 6.49 5.42
N GLU A 428 3.71 5.82 6.03
CA GLU A 428 2.34 6.23 6.35
C GLU A 428 2.22 7.21 7.54
N HIS A 429 3.32 7.77 8.01
CA HIS A 429 3.32 8.69 9.16
C HIS A 429 2.48 9.95 8.90
N ARG A 430 2.31 10.34 7.64
CA ARG A 430 1.47 11.47 7.22
C ARG A 430 0.00 11.28 7.59
N VAL A 431 -0.51 10.05 7.56
CA VAL A 431 -1.85 9.71 8.06
C VAL A 431 -2.02 10.23 9.50
N THR A 432 -1.03 9.96 10.35
CA THR A 432 -1.03 10.42 11.74
C THR A 432 -0.87 11.94 11.86
N GLU A 433 0.07 12.54 11.13
CA GLU A 433 0.28 14.00 11.16
C GLU A 433 -0.97 14.77 10.78
N LEU A 434 -1.73 14.28 9.79
CA LEU A 434 -2.96 14.91 9.33
C LEU A 434 -4.08 14.81 10.37
N CYS A 435 -4.10 13.77 11.20
CA CYS A 435 -5.09 13.64 12.27
C CYS A 435 -4.72 14.43 13.52
N TYR A 436 -3.42 14.48 13.87
CA TYR A 436 -2.98 15.01 15.16
C TYR A 436 -1.77 15.94 15.05
N ALA A 437 -1.77 16.95 15.92
CA ALA A 437 -0.64 17.82 16.22
C ALA A 437 -0.14 17.59 17.66
N LEU A 438 1.07 18.06 17.95
CA LEU A 438 1.66 18.06 19.27
C LEU A 438 1.87 19.50 19.76
N GLU A 439 1.27 19.87 20.88
CA GLU A 439 1.49 21.15 21.54
C GLU A 439 2.47 21.00 22.69
N PHE A 440 3.62 21.65 22.56
CA PHE A 440 4.59 21.79 23.64
C PHE A 440 4.33 23.11 24.37
N ALA A 441 4.03 23.03 25.66
CA ALA A 441 3.71 24.19 26.49
C ALA A 441 4.77 24.41 27.56
N ASN A 442 5.08 25.68 27.85
CA ASN A 442 5.99 26.04 28.92
C ASN A 442 5.43 25.56 30.29
N PRO A 443 6.18 24.74 31.04
CA PRO A 443 5.73 24.26 32.36
C PRO A 443 5.40 25.38 33.36
N ASP A 444 6.02 26.54 33.22
CA ASP A 444 5.80 27.71 34.10
C ASP A 444 4.67 28.63 33.60
N ASN A 445 4.29 28.53 32.32
CA ASN A 445 3.24 29.35 31.70
C ASN A 445 2.59 28.62 30.51
N PRO A 446 1.52 27.85 30.71
CA PRO A 446 0.91 27.04 29.65
C PRO A 446 0.38 27.82 28.43
N GLU A 447 0.11 29.13 28.57
CA GLU A 447 -0.28 30.00 27.45
C GLU A 447 0.88 30.30 26.50
N ASP A 448 2.12 30.04 26.93
CA ASP A 448 3.32 30.11 26.11
C ASP A 448 3.64 28.72 25.55
N SER A 449 3.11 28.43 24.36
CA SER A 449 3.23 27.14 23.69
C SER A 449 3.62 27.28 22.22
N PHE A 450 4.05 26.16 21.62
CA PHE A 450 4.15 26.01 20.17
C PHE A 450 3.61 24.65 19.74
N VAL A 451 3.10 24.60 18.51
CA VAL A 451 2.48 23.42 17.93
C VAL A 451 3.38 22.87 16.82
N VAL A 452 3.60 21.56 16.86
CA VAL A 452 4.33 20.77 15.88
C VAL A 452 3.34 19.87 15.18
N GLU A 453 3.30 19.96 13.85
CA GLU A 453 2.38 19.17 13.01
C GLU A 453 3.14 18.22 12.08
N SER A 454 4.48 18.20 12.13
CA SER A 454 5.31 17.24 11.42
C SER A 454 6.12 16.39 12.40
N LEU A 455 6.12 15.07 12.20
CA LEU A 455 6.96 14.12 12.91
C LEU A 455 8.43 14.30 12.54
N VAL A 456 8.77 14.68 11.30
CA VAL A 456 10.15 15.05 10.95
C VAL A 456 10.60 16.28 11.76
N GLU A 457 9.74 17.30 11.90
CA GLU A 457 10.02 18.45 12.79
C GLU A 457 10.20 17.99 14.26
N ALA A 458 9.33 17.12 14.74
CA ALA A 458 9.41 16.57 16.09
C ALA A 458 10.72 15.78 16.32
N MET A 459 11.14 14.96 15.35
CA MET A 459 12.42 14.23 15.41
C MET A 459 13.62 15.18 15.49
N VAL A 460 13.62 16.27 14.72
CA VAL A 460 14.69 17.29 14.77
C VAL A 460 14.73 17.97 16.14
N LEU A 461 13.56 18.33 16.68
CA LEU A 461 13.44 18.96 18.00
C LEU A 461 13.92 18.01 19.11
N LEU A 462 13.57 16.73 19.05
CA LEU A 462 14.01 15.72 20.02
C LEU A 462 15.52 15.48 19.93
N ALA A 463 16.07 15.35 18.73
CA ALA A 463 17.51 15.17 18.54
C ALA A 463 18.33 16.38 19.03
N ALA A 464 17.81 17.60 18.87
CA ALA A 464 18.50 18.82 19.30
C ALA A 464 18.27 19.17 20.79
N HIS A 465 17.06 18.93 21.29
CA HIS A 465 16.57 19.49 22.56
C HIS A 465 15.79 18.51 23.45
N GLY A 466 15.75 17.21 23.12
CA GLY A 466 14.94 16.18 23.78
C GLY A 466 14.85 16.27 25.31
N PRO A 467 15.99 16.33 26.04
CA PRO A 467 15.97 16.41 27.51
C PRO A 467 15.31 17.66 28.09
N LYS A 468 15.08 18.72 27.29
CA LYS A 468 14.45 19.98 27.69
C LYS A 468 13.00 20.09 27.25
N LEU A 469 12.55 19.25 26.33
CA LEU A 469 11.19 19.30 25.80
C LEU A 469 10.22 18.70 26.84
N PRO A 470 9.16 19.43 27.24
CA PRO A 470 8.12 18.88 28.09
C PRO A 470 7.29 17.85 27.32
N GLU A 471 6.56 17.01 28.04
CA GLU A 471 5.59 16.10 27.41
C GLU A 471 4.52 16.92 26.67
N PRO A 472 4.31 16.71 25.37
CA PRO A 472 3.36 17.50 24.60
C PRO A 472 1.91 17.05 24.87
N ARG A 473 0.98 17.97 24.64
CA ARG A 473 -0.44 17.65 24.54
C ARG A 473 -0.79 17.32 23.09
N ARG A 474 -1.42 16.16 22.86
CA ARG A 474 -1.99 15.83 21.55
C ARG A 474 -3.20 16.73 21.25
N ILE A 475 -3.25 17.28 20.04
CA ILE A 475 -4.35 18.11 19.54
C ILE A 475 -4.93 17.45 18.27
N VAL A 476 -6.25 17.37 18.18
CA VAL A 476 -6.95 16.89 16.98
C VAL A 476 -6.90 17.97 15.89
N ARG A 477 -6.50 17.57 14.68
CA ARG A 477 -6.57 18.39 13.47
C ARG A 477 -7.76 17.95 12.60
N HIS A 478 -7.82 16.66 12.31
CA HIS A 478 -8.86 16.00 11.53
C HIS A 478 -9.18 14.63 12.13
N ASP A 479 -10.44 14.21 12.05
CA ASP A 479 -10.86 12.94 12.65
C ASP A 479 -10.36 11.74 11.83
N ASP A 480 -10.25 11.89 10.51
CA ASP A 480 -9.83 10.83 9.60
C ASP A 480 -8.88 11.32 8.50
N SER A 481 -7.93 10.45 8.15
CA SER A 481 -7.05 10.57 7.00
C SER A 481 -6.81 9.20 6.35
N VAL A 482 -6.52 9.21 5.05
CA VAL A 482 -6.22 8.01 4.25
C VAL A 482 -5.01 8.31 3.38
N GLU A 483 -4.10 7.34 3.29
CA GLU A 483 -2.96 7.33 2.37
C GLU A 483 -3.11 6.19 1.37
N ALA A 484 -2.89 6.47 0.08
CA ALA A 484 -2.78 5.47 -0.98
C ALA A 484 -1.36 5.47 -1.56
N ARG A 485 -0.71 4.30 -1.57
CA ARG A 485 0.63 4.14 -2.14
C ARG A 485 0.56 3.93 -3.64
N LEU A 486 0.86 4.98 -4.41
CA LEU A 486 0.95 4.91 -5.86
C LEU A 486 2.26 4.21 -6.24
N ASN A 487 2.16 3.01 -6.79
CA ASN A 487 3.28 2.16 -7.14
C ASN A 487 3.32 1.87 -8.65
N ALA A 488 4.54 1.65 -9.15
CA ALA A 488 4.83 1.14 -10.48
C ALA A 488 4.52 -0.37 -10.56
N THR A 489 3.24 -0.71 -10.66
CA THR A 489 2.75 -2.09 -10.77
C THR A 489 1.68 -2.22 -11.86
N ASN A 490 1.51 -3.43 -12.38
CA ASN A 490 0.46 -3.71 -13.36
C ASN A 490 -0.92 -3.88 -12.70
N GLN A 491 -1.94 -4.17 -13.51
CA GLN A 491 -3.33 -4.35 -13.06
C GLN A 491 -3.54 -5.53 -12.09
N ALA A 492 -2.59 -6.47 -12.01
CA ALA A 492 -2.58 -7.56 -11.02
C ALA A 492 -1.65 -7.27 -9.83
N LEU A 493 -1.22 -6.01 -9.67
CA LEU A 493 -0.29 -5.52 -8.64
C LEU A 493 1.12 -6.14 -8.67
N GLN A 494 1.55 -6.68 -9.80
CA GLN A 494 2.93 -7.14 -9.95
C GLN A 494 3.85 -5.97 -10.29
N PRO A 495 5.07 -5.88 -9.72
CA PRO A 495 6.03 -4.82 -10.01
C PRO A 495 6.31 -4.66 -11.51
N ASN A 496 6.33 -3.40 -11.97
CA ASN A 496 6.59 -3.04 -13.36
C ASN A 496 7.61 -1.88 -13.42
N ALA A 497 8.88 -2.22 -13.60
CA ALA A 497 9.96 -1.23 -13.71
C ALA A 497 10.24 -0.84 -15.17
N GLY A 498 10.83 0.34 -15.36
CA GLY A 498 11.30 0.83 -16.66
C GLY A 498 10.30 1.72 -17.41
N GLY A 499 9.07 1.85 -16.93
CA GLY A 499 8.08 2.79 -17.47
C GLY A 499 8.55 4.24 -17.38
N VAL A 500 8.16 5.06 -18.35
CA VAL A 500 8.52 6.49 -18.41
C VAL A 500 7.28 7.33 -18.24
N ILE A 501 7.21 8.12 -17.17
CA ILE A 501 6.19 9.15 -16.98
C ILE A 501 6.53 10.33 -17.89
N GLU A 502 5.68 10.60 -18.87
CA GLU A 502 5.81 11.76 -19.78
C GLU A 502 4.85 12.89 -19.45
N TYR A 503 3.81 12.59 -18.67
CA TYR A 503 2.82 13.54 -18.19
C TYR A 503 2.22 13.04 -16.88
N TRP A 504 2.02 13.96 -15.95
CA TRP A 504 1.19 13.81 -14.75
C TRP A 504 0.38 15.10 -14.61
N SER A 505 -0.92 14.99 -14.35
CA SER A 505 -1.75 16.14 -13.98
C SER A 505 -1.15 16.93 -12.81
N ASP A 506 -1.32 18.24 -12.86
CA ASP A 506 -1.06 19.14 -11.75
C ASP A 506 -1.85 18.71 -10.51
N ALA A 507 -1.31 18.97 -9.31
CA ALA A 507 -2.01 18.68 -8.07
C ALA A 507 -3.25 19.57 -7.93
N ALA A 508 -4.40 18.97 -7.61
CA ALA A 508 -5.64 19.70 -7.36
C ALA A 508 -5.60 20.45 -6.01
N GLU A 509 -6.53 21.39 -5.81
CA GLU A 509 -6.67 22.06 -4.51
C GLU A 509 -6.97 21.05 -3.40
N GLY A 510 -6.15 21.05 -2.36
CA GLY A 510 -6.27 20.11 -1.23
C GLY A 510 -5.64 18.74 -1.48
N GLU A 511 -5.22 18.42 -2.71
CA GLU A 511 -4.45 17.20 -3.00
C GLU A 511 -3.10 17.26 -2.29
N ILE A 512 -2.83 16.27 -1.44
CA ILE A 512 -1.50 16.04 -0.88
C ILE A 512 -0.87 14.92 -1.70
N ARG A 513 0.27 15.25 -2.30
CA ARG A 513 1.07 14.34 -3.12
C ARG A 513 2.50 14.35 -2.59
N ASP A 514 2.85 13.32 -1.84
CA ASP A 514 4.21 13.15 -1.33
C ASP A 514 5.00 12.27 -2.32
N ASP A 515 5.70 12.95 -3.23
CA ASP A 515 6.61 12.34 -4.20
C ASP A 515 8.03 12.90 -4.03
N GLN A 516 9.02 12.28 -4.68
CA GLN A 516 10.43 12.69 -4.60
C GLN A 516 10.81 13.92 -5.45
N GLY A 517 9.85 14.78 -5.82
CA GLY A 517 9.99 15.89 -6.77
C GLY A 517 9.74 15.50 -8.23
N ILE A 518 9.10 14.37 -8.50
CA ILE A 518 8.75 13.88 -9.85
C ILE A 518 7.80 14.86 -10.52
N SER A 519 6.77 15.31 -9.79
CA SER A 519 5.71 16.19 -10.30
C SER A 519 6.19 17.62 -10.60
N LEU A 520 7.34 18.03 -10.04
CA LEU A 520 7.88 19.37 -10.25
C LEU A 520 8.16 19.65 -11.74
N HIS A 521 7.56 20.72 -12.24
CA HIS A 521 7.85 21.24 -13.57
C HIS A 521 9.19 21.95 -13.61
N ASN A 522 9.72 22.11 -14.83
CA ASN A 522 10.82 23.01 -15.07
C ASN A 522 10.42 24.45 -14.69
N PRO A 523 11.17 25.15 -13.81
CA PRO A 523 10.80 26.48 -13.34
C PRO A 523 10.87 27.57 -14.43
N ASP A 524 11.62 27.36 -15.52
CA ASP A 524 11.78 28.33 -16.61
C ASP A 524 10.72 28.15 -17.70
N THR A 525 10.34 26.91 -18.01
CA THR A 525 9.41 26.59 -19.12
C THR A 525 8.02 26.16 -18.68
N ASP A 526 7.83 25.90 -17.38
CA ASP A 526 6.60 25.33 -16.80
C ASP A 526 6.13 24.04 -17.50
N THR A 527 7.09 23.20 -17.90
CA THR A 527 6.81 21.91 -18.54
C THR A 527 7.15 20.76 -17.61
N PHE A 528 6.27 19.75 -17.59
CA PHE A 528 6.54 18.48 -16.91
C PHE A 528 7.86 17.87 -17.36
N MET A 529 8.68 17.47 -16.38
CA MET A 529 9.98 16.87 -16.62
C MET A 529 9.84 15.35 -16.62
N LYS A 530 10.00 14.75 -17.80
CA LYS A 530 9.91 13.29 -17.98
C LYS A 530 10.71 12.57 -16.90
N TYR A 531 10.19 11.45 -16.41
CA TYR A 531 10.83 10.66 -15.37
C TYR A 531 10.75 9.17 -15.70
N THR A 532 11.87 8.47 -15.58
CA THR A 532 11.96 7.02 -15.78
C THR A 532 11.88 6.33 -14.43
N LEU A 533 10.93 5.41 -14.29
CA LEU A 533 10.75 4.58 -13.10
C LEU A 533 11.86 3.51 -13.05
N ALA A 534 12.99 3.88 -12.46
CA ALA A 534 14.14 3.00 -12.35
C ALA A 534 13.85 1.83 -11.40
N GLY A 535 13.99 0.59 -11.88
CA GLY A 535 13.79 -0.63 -11.08
C GLY A 535 14.93 -0.95 -10.10
N ALA A 536 15.74 0.04 -9.72
CA ALA A 536 16.87 -0.15 -8.81
C ALA A 536 16.44 -0.22 -7.33
N TYR A 537 15.26 0.31 -7.02
CA TYR A 537 14.68 0.38 -5.68
C TYR A 537 13.18 0.03 -5.72
N ASP A 538 12.46 0.35 -4.65
CA ASP A 538 11.03 0.12 -4.51
C ASP A 538 10.21 0.73 -5.66
N SER A 539 9.01 0.19 -5.87
CA SER A 539 8.08 0.64 -6.89
C SER A 539 7.30 1.91 -6.52
N ASN A 540 7.54 2.50 -5.34
CA ASN A 540 6.81 3.67 -4.88
C ASN A 540 7.10 4.90 -5.75
N ILE A 541 6.04 5.47 -6.32
CA ILE A 541 6.05 6.70 -7.12
C ILE A 541 5.72 7.89 -6.24
N ALA A 542 4.62 7.78 -5.48
CA ALA A 542 4.15 8.80 -4.56
C ALA A 542 3.20 8.22 -3.51
N LEU A 543 2.96 9.01 -2.47
CA LEU A 543 1.87 8.83 -1.50
C LEU A 543 0.80 9.87 -1.80
N LEU A 544 -0.44 9.42 -2.02
CA LEU A 544 -1.59 10.31 -2.17
C LEU A 544 -2.34 10.33 -0.85
N LEU A 545 -2.60 11.51 -0.30
CA LEU A 545 -3.24 11.65 1.00
C LEU A 545 -4.47 12.55 0.96
N THR A 546 -5.47 12.19 1.76
CA THR A 546 -6.67 13.00 1.97
C THR A 546 -7.07 13.03 3.44
N VAL A 547 -7.86 14.05 3.78
CA VAL A 547 -8.48 14.25 5.10
C VAL A 547 -9.96 14.56 4.94
N GLY A 548 -10.75 14.35 5.98
CA GLY A 548 -12.19 14.64 6.00
C GLY A 548 -12.70 14.85 7.43
N GLU A 549 -13.90 15.39 7.56
CA GLU A 549 -14.59 15.47 8.87
C GLU A 549 -15.18 14.12 9.28
N THR A 550 -15.38 13.23 8.31
CA THR A 550 -15.77 11.84 8.54
C THR A 550 -14.95 10.93 7.64
N ARG A 551 -14.82 9.65 8.04
CA ARG A 551 -14.15 8.64 7.22
C ARG A 551 -14.72 8.53 5.81
N MET A 552 -16.04 8.64 5.66
CA MET A 552 -16.68 8.64 4.34
C MET A 552 -16.18 9.79 3.48
N GLN A 553 -16.18 11.03 4.01
CA GLN A 553 -15.68 12.19 3.28
C GLN A 553 -14.20 12.06 2.90
N THR A 554 -13.37 11.44 3.74
CA THR A 554 -11.96 11.19 3.44
C THR A 554 -11.80 10.26 2.24
N TYR A 555 -12.58 9.18 2.18
CA TYR A 555 -12.59 8.26 1.04
C TYR A 555 -13.19 8.89 -0.22
N GLU A 556 -14.28 9.65 -0.12
CA GLU A 556 -14.86 10.39 -1.25
C GLU A 556 -13.86 11.39 -1.83
N ARG A 557 -13.12 12.11 -0.99
CA ARG A 557 -12.03 12.98 -1.43
C ARG A 557 -10.88 12.20 -2.07
N MET A 558 -10.53 11.03 -1.53
CA MET A 558 -9.50 10.17 -2.15
C MET A 558 -9.95 9.70 -3.54
N ALA A 559 -11.21 9.27 -3.67
CA ALA A 559 -11.80 8.92 -4.95
C ALA A 559 -11.73 10.11 -5.92
N GLU A 560 -12.09 11.32 -5.47
CA GLU A 560 -12.05 12.52 -6.31
C GLU A 560 -10.63 12.89 -6.76
N VAL A 561 -9.65 12.84 -5.85
CA VAL A 561 -8.23 13.07 -6.19
C VAL A 561 -7.74 12.06 -7.23
N ILE A 562 -8.03 10.77 -7.03
CA ILE A 562 -7.62 9.72 -7.96
C ILE A 562 -8.34 9.87 -9.31
N ARG A 563 -9.65 10.19 -9.31
CA ARG A 563 -10.45 10.45 -10.52
C ARG A 563 -9.85 11.56 -11.38
N GLN A 564 -9.43 12.66 -10.75
CA GLN A 564 -8.81 13.79 -11.44
C GLN A 564 -7.34 13.55 -11.82
N THR A 565 -6.69 12.57 -11.19
CA THR A 565 -5.29 12.24 -11.47
C THR A 565 -5.15 11.55 -12.82
N SER A 566 -4.31 12.10 -13.70
CA SER A 566 -4.01 11.49 -15.00
C SER A 566 -2.50 11.37 -15.19
N MET A 567 -2.04 10.14 -15.43
CA MET A 567 -0.65 9.83 -15.74
C MET A 567 -0.55 9.18 -17.12
N ARG A 568 0.42 9.62 -17.92
CA ARG A 568 0.65 9.08 -19.27
C ARG A 568 2.12 8.90 -19.53
N GLY A 569 2.46 7.85 -20.26
CA GLY A 569 3.84 7.44 -20.40
C GLY A 569 4.05 6.31 -21.39
N LYS A 570 5.32 5.95 -21.60
CA LYS A 570 5.70 4.76 -22.36
C LYS A 570 5.88 3.60 -21.41
N ASP A 571 5.25 2.47 -21.72
CA ASP A 571 5.28 1.25 -20.91
C ASP A 571 5.01 1.56 -19.42
N LEU A 572 4.14 2.54 -19.15
CA LEU A 572 3.81 3.02 -17.82
C LEU A 572 2.66 2.19 -17.27
N HIS A 573 2.93 1.48 -16.18
CA HIS A 573 1.94 0.76 -15.41
C HIS A 573 1.95 1.26 -13.98
N THR A 574 0.76 1.59 -13.47
CA THR A 574 0.57 2.03 -12.08
C THR A 574 -0.65 1.35 -11.47
N ASN A 575 -0.72 1.29 -10.14
CA ASN A 575 -1.91 0.86 -9.40
C ASN A 575 -2.95 1.99 -9.17
N LEU A 576 -2.93 3.07 -9.96
CA LEU A 576 -3.86 4.20 -9.80
C LEU A 576 -5.32 3.74 -9.96
N GLU A 577 -5.61 2.99 -11.02
CA GLU A 577 -6.96 2.48 -11.29
C GLU A 577 -7.41 1.47 -10.22
N PHE A 578 -6.47 0.65 -9.73
CA PHE A 578 -6.71 -0.26 -8.60
C PHE A 578 -7.17 0.50 -7.36
N HIS A 579 -6.48 1.58 -6.99
CA HIS A 579 -6.87 2.39 -5.84
C HIS A 579 -8.23 3.05 -6.05
N TYR A 580 -8.54 3.51 -7.27
CA TYR A 580 -9.87 4.05 -7.56
C TYR A 580 -10.97 3.00 -7.35
N GLY A 581 -10.76 1.78 -7.86
CA GLY A 581 -11.68 0.66 -7.67
C GLY A 581 -11.85 0.29 -6.20
N LEU A 582 -10.75 0.19 -5.46
CA LEU A 582 -10.72 -0.21 -4.05
C LEU A 582 -11.41 0.81 -3.14
N VAL A 583 -11.08 2.10 -3.29
CA VAL A 583 -11.66 3.19 -2.50
C VAL A 583 -13.18 3.25 -2.73
N ASN A 584 -13.62 3.17 -3.99
CA ASN A 584 -15.05 3.14 -4.32
C ASN A 584 -15.75 1.85 -3.85
N TRP A 585 -15.03 0.71 -3.78
CA TRP A 585 -15.58 -0.50 -3.15
C TRP A 585 -15.92 -0.27 -1.68
N PHE A 586 -15.02 0.37 -0.91
CA PHE A 586 -15.33 0.70 0.48
C PHE A 586 -16.45 1.72 0.63
N ILE A 587 -16.50 2.75 -0.25
CA ILE A 587 -17.59 3.75 -0.27
C ILE A 587 -18.95 3.07 -0.50
N GLY A 588 -19.04 2.20 -1.51
CA GLY A 588 -20.27 1.49 -1.86
C GLY A 588 -20.64 0.35 -0.91
N GLN A 589 -19.76 0.00 0.03
CA GLN A 589 -20.02 -1.01 1.04
C GLN A 589 -20.16 -0.34 2.42
N ASN A 590 -19.13 -0.44 3.26
CA ASN A 590 -19.08 0.22 4.54
C ASN A 590 -17.65 0.67 4.82
N ILE A 591 -17.46 1.98 4.98
CA ILE A 591 -16.16 2.60 5.20
C ILE A 591 -15.50 2.21 6.54
N ASN A 592 -16.29 1.67 7.48
CA ASN A 592 -15.80 1.16 8.76
C ASN A 592 -15.46 -0.34 8.72
N ALA A 593 -15.46 -0.96 7.53
CA ALA A 593 -15.08 -2.35 7.37
C ALA A 593 -13.71 -2.67 7.98
N ARG A 594 -13.55 -3.92 8.41
CA ARG A 594 -12.37 -4.46 9.09
C ARG A 594 -11.67 -5.46 8.17
N PRO A 595 -10.97 -5.00 7.11
CA PRO A 595 -10.25 -5.91 6.23
C PRO A 595 -9.17 -6.65 7.02
N THR A 596 -8.93 -7.89 6.63
CA THR A 596 -7.73 -8.63 7.08
C THR A 596 -6.66 -8.54 6.01
N THR A 597 -5.43 -8.90 6.36
CA THR A 597 -4.28 -8.96 5.44
C THR A 597 -4.47 -9.93 4.27
N ARG A 598 -5.54 -10.72 4.26
CA ARG A 598 -5.91 -11.66 3.19
C ARG A 598 -6.84 -11.07 2.14
N PHE A 599 -7.36 -9.85 2.32
CA PHE A 599 -8.46 -9.32 1.51
C PHE A 599 -8.10 -8.99 0.05
N ILE A 600 -6.90 -8.45 -0.20
CA ILE A 600 -6.55 -7.90 -1.52
C ILE A 600 -6.58 -8.97 -2.63
N VAL A 601 -6.10 -10.18 -2.37
CA VAL A 601 -6.04 -11.24 -3.41
C VAL A 601 -7.44 -11.72 -3.83
N PRO A 602 -8.38 -12.03 -2.91
CA PRO A 602 -9.79 -12.26 -3.23
C PRO A 602 -10.46 -11.09 -3.95
N TYR A 603 -10.19 -9.84 -3.54
CA TYR A 603 -10.69 -8.66 -4.24
C TYR A 603 -10.20 -8.62 -5.69
N LEU A 604 -8.90 -8.75 -5.94
CA LEU A 604 -8.33 -8.84 -7.30
C LEU A 604 -8.93 -10.00 -8.10
N THR A 605 -9.25 -11.12 -7.45
CA THR A 605 -9.86 -12.28 -8.10
C THR A 605 -11.27 -11.95 -8.58
N ALA A 606 -12.09 -11.28 -7.76
CA ALA A 606 -13.40 -10.79 -8.16
C ALA A 606 -13.31 -9.77 -9.31
N VAL A 607 -12.32 -8.86 -9.27
CA VAL A 607 -12.08 -7.92 -10.37
C VAL A 607 -11.64 -8.63 -11.66
N GLY A 608 -10.82 -9.68 -11.56
CA GLY A 608 -10.44 -10.50 -12.71
C GLY A 608 -11.62 -11.26 -13.32
N GLU A 609 -12.59 -11.70 -12.51
CA GLU A 609 -13.83 -12.28 -13.02
C GLU A 609 -14.67 -11.26 -13.79
N LEU A 610 -14.79 -10.03 -13.27
CA LEU A 610 -15.42 -8.92 -14.00
C LEU A 610 -14.73 -8.70 -15.34
N LYS A 611 -13.39 -8.64 -15.36
CA LYS A 611 -12.61 -8.47 -16.59
C LYS A 611 -12.88 -9.59 -17.59
N ARG A 612 -12.87 -10.84 -17.13
CA ARG A 612 -13.13 -12.02 -17.95
C ARG A 612 -14.53 -11.94 -18.57
N GLN A 613 -15.53 -11.56 -17.79
CA GLN A 613 -16.91 -11.44 -18.26
C GLN A 613 -17.08 -10.26 -19.24
N ALA A 614 -16.50 -9.10 -18.93
CA ALA A 614 -16.50 -7.94 -19.82
C ALA A 614 -15.86 -8.23 -21.19
N ASN A 615 -14.73 -8.95 -21.20
CA ASN A 615 -14.06 -9.39 -22.44
C ASN A 615 -14.92 -10.31 -23.31
N ASN A 616 -15.97 -10.92 -22.75
CA ASN A 616 -16.89 -11.80 -23.46
C ASN A 616 -18.10 -11.07 -24.04
N LEU A 617 -18.26 -9.76 -23.84
CA LEU A 617 -19.42 -9.01 -24.34
C LEU A 617 -19.08 -8.19 -25.58
N ASP A 618 -20.03 -8.00 -26.48
CA ASP A 618 -19.93 -7.17 -27.68
C ASP A 618 -20.94 -6.03 -27.60
N LEU A 619 -20.48 -4.85 -27.16
CA LEU A 619 -21.34 -3.68 -26.95
C LEU A 619 -21.96 -3.15 -28.25
N ASP A 620 -21.24 -3.22 -29.37
CA ASP A 620 -21.78 -2.77 -30.66
C ASP A 620 -22.90 -3.69 -31.13
N TYR A 621 -22.74 -5.00 -30.95
CA TYR A 621 -23.80 -5.97 -31.21
C TYR A 621 -25.00 -5.78 -30.27
N ALA A 622 -24.77 -5.58 -28.97
CA ALA A 622 -25.83 -5.28 -28.01
C ALA A 622 -26.62 -4.04 -28.41
N TRP A 623 -25.93 -2.94 -28.74
CA TRP A 623 -26.52 -1.69 -29.21
C TRP A 623 -27.41 -1.88 -30.45
N GLN A 624 -26.92 -2.62 -31.45
CA GLN A 624 -27.70 -2.91 -32.67
C GLN A 624 -28.99 -3.68 -32.35
N ARG A 625 -28.92 -4.66 -31.45
CA ARG A 625 -30.08 -5.48 -31.06
C ARG A 625 -31.10 -4.68 -30.25
N ILE A 626 -30.65 -3.84 -29.32
CA ILE A 626 -31.51 -2.93 -28.55
C ILE A 626 -32.21 -1.93 -29.49
N CYS A 627 -31.46 -1.33 -30.41
CA CYS A 627 -32.04 -0.44 -31.42
C CYS A 627 -33.09 -1.15 -32.29
N ALA A 628 -32.81 -2.38 -32.73
CA ALA A 628 -33.75 -3.16 -33.53
C ALA A 628 -35.03 -3.51 -32.75
N ALA A 629 -34.91 -3.87 -31.48
CA ALA A 629 -36.05 -4.16 -30.60
C ALA A 629 -36.92 -2.90 -30.39
N ALA A 630 -36.30 -1.75 -30.09
CA ALA A 630 -37.01 -0.48 -29.92
C ALA A 630 -37.77 -0.04 -31.18
N LEU A 631 -37.20 -0.27 -32.36
CA LEU A 631 -37.84 0.07 -33.65
C LEU A 631 -38.94 -0.90 -34.07
N ALA A 632 -38.91 -2.16 -33.61
CA ALA A 632 -39.91 -3.16 -33.98
C ALA A 632 -41.33 -2.81 -33.49
N GLY A 633 -41.44 -2.01 -32.42
CA GLY A 633 -42.71 -1.54 -31.85
C GLY A 633 -43.27 -0.25 -32.48
N GLU A 634 -42.58 0.35 -33.45
CA GLU A 634 -42.92 1.66 -34.01
C GLU A 634 -43.13 1.62 -35.53
N SER A 635 -43.92 2.55 -36.07
CA SER A 635 -44.16 2.64 -37.52
C SER A 635 -44.29 4.08 -38.02
N GLY A 636 -44.09 4.29 -39.33
CA GLY A 636 -44.21 5.61 -39.96
C GLY A 636 -43.21 6.64 -39.43
N ASP A 637 -43.67 7.88 -39.27
CA ASP A 637 -42.82 9.02 -38.86
C ASP A 637 -42.24 8.84 -37.44
N GLY A 638 -42.94 8.15 -36.55
CA GLY A 638 -42.46 7.83 -35.19
C GLY A 638 -41.23 6.93 -35.20
N ALA A 639 -41.22 5.89 -36.04
CA ALA A 639 -40.05 5.02 -36.23
C ALA A 639 -38.85 5.78 -36.81
N ALA A 640 -39.09 6.70 -37.76
CA ALA A 640 -38.02 7.52 -38.34
C ALA A 640 -37.41 8.50 -37.31
N ALA A 641 -38.25 9.12 -36.47
CA ALA A 641 -37.81 9.98 -35.39
C ALA A 641 -37.01 9.19 -34.33
N LEU A 642 -37.53 8.05 -33.87
CA LEU A 642 -36.86 7.20 -32.89
C LEU A 642 -35.51 6.70 -33.40
N LYS A 643 -35.42 6.28 -34.68
CA LYS A 643 -34.16 5.88 -35.30
C LYS A 643 -33.12 7.00 -35.23
N LYS A 644 -33.51 8.23 -35.59
CA LYS A 644 -32.62 9.40 -35.53
C LYS A 644 -32.18 9.71 -34.09
N THR A 645 -33.08 9.55 -33.11
CA THR A 645 -32.75 9.71 -31.69
C THR A 645 -31.73 8.68 -31.23
N LEU A 646 -31.92 7.40 -31.58
CA LEU A 646 -30.96 6.34 -31.27
C LEU A 646 -29.60 6.62 -31.92
N GLU A 647 -29.56 6.93 -33.22
CA GLU A 647 -28.31 7.31 -33.92
C GLU A 647 -27.58 8.48 -33.23
N ARG A 648 -28.32 9.47 -32.71
CA ARG A 648 -27.75 10.60 -31.98
C ARG A 648 -27.20 10.23 -30.60
N LYS A 649 -27.73 9.19 -29.95
CA LYS A 649 -27.33 8.76 -28.60
C LYS A 649 -26.27 7.65 -28.57
N GLN A 650 -25.85 7.16 -29.74
CA GLN A 650 -24.93 6.03 -29.82
C GLN A 650 -23.62 6.29 -29.07
N THR A 651 -22.98 7.44 -29.29
CA THR A 651 -21.69 7.78 -28.66
C THR A 651 -21.85 8.17 -27.21
N LEU A 652 -22.96 8.85 -26.87
CA LEU A 652 -23.35 9.15 -25.50
C LEU A 652 -23.39 7.90 -24.60
N LEU A 653 -23.84 6.76 -25.12
CA LEU A 653 -23.96 5.51 -24.35
C LEU A 653 -22.75 4.58 -24.50
N LEU A 654 -22.24 4.38 -25.71
CA LEU A 654 -21.16 3.41 -25.94
C LEU A 654 -19.83 3.83 -25.36
N ARG A 655 -19.46 5.12 -25.43
CA ARG A 655 -18.13 5.59 -24.97
C ARG A 655 -17.87 5.31 -23.48
N PRO A 656 -18.73 5.74 -22.52
CA PRO A 656 -18.47 5.46 -21.11
C PRO A 656 -18.47 3.95 -20.80
N LEU A 657 -19.38 3.19 -21.41
CA LEU A 657 -19.43 1.73 -21.24
C LEU A 657 -18.17 1.02 -21.77
N GLN A 658 -17.63 1.46 -22.91
CA GLN A 658 -16.38 0.92 -23.44
C GLN A 658 -15.21 1.14 -22.49
N ILE A 659 -15.12 2.31 -21.85
CA ILE A 659 -14.09 2.63 -20.86
C ILE A 659 -14.22 1.74 -19.62
N LEU A 660 -15.44 1.61 -19.07
CA LEU A 660 -15.71 0.73 -17.93
C LEU A 660 -15.36 -0.73 -18.24
N LEU A 661 -15.78 -1.27 -19.39
CA LEU A 661 -15.47 -2.66 -19.75
C LEU A 661 -13.97 -2.88 -20.09
N SER A 662 -13.22 -1.83 -20.45
CA SER A 662 -11.77 -1.93 -20.64
C SER A 662 -10.99 -1.91 -19.33
N GLU A 663 -11.45 -1.19 -18.31
CA GLU A 663 -10.72 -0.99 -17.04
C GLU A 663 -11.45 -1.64 -15.87
N ALA A 664 -11.06 -2.87 -15.50
CA ALA A 664 -11.82 -3.68 -14.56
C ALA A 664 -11.84 -3.15 -13.13
N HIS A 665 -10.77 -2.49 -12.67
CA HIS A 665 -10.78 -1.83 -11.35
C HIS A 665 -11.77 -0.66 -11.32
N ILE A 666 -11.84 0.12 -12.40
CA ILE A 666 -12.79 1.23 -12.55
C ILE A 666 -14.23 0.70 -12.58
N LEU A 667 -14.48 -0.39 -13.33
CA LEU A 667 -15.76 -1.09 -13.33
C LEU A 667 -16.15 -1.60 -11.94
N SER A 668 -15.21 -2.21 -11.21
CA SER A 668 -15.43 -2.64 -9.83
C SER A 668 -15.87 -1.48 -8.93
N GLY A 669 -15.20 -0.33 -9.02
CA GLY A 669 -15.57 0.86 -8.26
C GLY A 669 -16.98 1.35 -8.62
N TRP A 670 -17.29 1.46 -9.92
CA TRP A 670 -18.59 1.90 -10.40
C TRP A 670 -19.72 0.96 -9.93
N LEU A 671 -19.52 -0.35 -10.03
CA LEU A 671 -20.51 -1.35 -9.59
C LEU A 671 -20.76 -1.26 -8.09
N SER A 672 -19.72 -0.95 -7.31
CA SER A 672 -19.83 -0.89 -5.86
C SER A 672 -20.69 0.28 -5.40
N ILE A 673 -20.43 1.49 -5.91
CA ILE A 673 -21.17 2.70 -5.48
C ILE A 673 -22.59 2.76 -6.07
N ASN A 674 -22.86 2.02 -7.15
CA ASN A 674 -24.16 1.98 -7.83
C ASN A 674 -24.90 0.65 -7.63
N ALA A 675 -24.55 -0.15 -6.61
CA ALA A 675 -25.17 -1.46 -6.38
C ALA A 675 -26.69 -1.35 -6.16
N ASP A 676 -27.12 -0.30 -5.46
CA ASP A 676 -28.53 -0.02 -5.15
C ASP A 676 -29.30 0.63 -6.31
N ALA A 677 -28.63 0.99 -7.43
CA ALA A 677 -29.27 1.59 -8.59
C ALA A 677 -30.24 0.63 -9.29
N CYS A 678 -30.07 -0.69 -9.09
CA CYS A 678 -30.91 -1.70 -9.73
C CYS A 678 -31.25 -2.86 -8.80
N THR A 679 -32.39 -3.49 -9.05
CA THR A 679 -32.84 -4.73 -8.39
C THR A 679 -33.31 -5.75 -9.42
N ILE A 680 -33.35 -7.03 -9.01
CA ILE A 680 -33.93 -8.09 -9.84
C ILE A 680 -35.34 -8.39 -9.36
N VAL A 681 -36.31 -8.21 -10.26
CA VAL A 681 -37.73 -8.48 -10.03
C VAL A 681 -38.18 -9.52 -11.06
N ASP A 682 -38.69 -10.67 -10.60
CA ASP A 682 -39.15 -11.78 -11.45
C ASP A 682 -38.12 -12.27 -12.49
N GLY A 683 -36.82 -12.14 -12.19
CA GLY A 683 -35.72 -12.54 -13.07
C GLY A 683 -35.35 -11.50 -14.14
N GLN A 684 -35.97 -10.32 -14.12
CA GLN A 684 -35.63 -9.18 -14.96
C GLN A 684 -35.01 -8.06 -14.13
N LEU A 685 -34.17 -7.25 -14.77
CA LEU A 685 -33.54 -6.09 -14.14
C LEU A 685 -34.49 -4.89 -14.13
N SER A 686 -34.64 -4.28 -12.95
CA SER A 686 -35.41 -3.05 -12.74
C SER A 686 -34.52 -1.97 -12.14
N TRP A 687 -34.67 -0.74 -12.62
CA TRP A 687 -33.94 0.42 -12.09
C TRP A 687 -34.69 1.01 -10.89
N ASN A 688 -33.95 1.32 -9.83
CA ASN A 688 -34.46 1.99 -8.63
C ASN A 688 -34.34 3.51 -8.73
N GLU A 689 -33.48 3.99 -9.63
CA GLU A 689 -33.21 5.39 -9.94
C GLU A 689 -33.27 5.66 -11.45
N ASN A 690 -33.28 6.92 -11.85
CA ASN A 690 -33.36 7.29 -13.25
C ASN A 690 -32.06 6.93 -13.99
N PRO A 691 -32.09 6.03 -15.00
CA PRO A 691 -30.88 5.63 -15.71
C PRO A 691 -30.16 6.75 -16.47
N VAL A 692 -30.87 7.86 -16.73
CA VAL A 692 -30.28 9.07 -17.34
C VAL A 692 -29.45 9.87 -16.33
N GLU A 693 -29.88 9.92 -15.06
CA GLU A 693 -29.11 10.55 -13.98
C GLU A 693 -27.86 9.71 -13.69
N LEU A 694 -28.02 8.38 -13.59
CA LEU A 694 -26.90 7.45 -13.47
C LEU A 694 -25.90 7.56 -14.62
N LEU A 695 -26.37 7.81 -15.85
CA LEU A 695 -25.49 8.07 -16.99
C LEU A 695 -24.67 9.35 -16.79
N ALA A 696 -25.27 10.42 -16.28
CA ALA A 696 -24.56 11.65 -15.97
C ALA A 696 -23.49 11.44 -14.89
N ASP A 697 -23.85 10.72 -13.82
CA ASP A 697 -22.91 10.35 -12.75
C ASP A 697 -21.79 9.45 -13.27
N THR A 698 -22.08 8.59 -14.24
CA THR A 698 -21.07 7.77 -14.92
C THR A 698 -20.07 8.62 -15.70
N TYR A 699 -20.51 9.68 -16.39
CA TYR A 699 -19.60 10.61 -17.05
C TYR A 699 -18.71 11.35 -16.05
N HIS A 700 -19.29 11.77 -14.92
CA HIS A 700 -18.51 12.36 -13.84
C HIS A 700 -17.48 11.37 -13.29
N PHE A 701 -17.91 10.16 -12.92
CA PHE A 701 -17.07 9.07 -12.40
C PHE A 701 -15.87 8.74 -13.30
N LEU A 702 -16.04 8.82 -14.62
CA LEU A 702 -14.97 8.55 -15.59
C LEU A 702 -14.07 9.77 -15.87
N ASN A 703 -14.20 10.87 -15.13
CA ASN A 703 -13.53 12.14 -15.37
C ASN A 703 -13.79 12.67 -16.79
N MET A 704 -15.04 12.61 -17.22
CA MET A 704 -15.49 13.02 -18.55
C MET A 704 -16.50 14.18 -18.51
N ASP A 705 -16.48 14.99 -17.46
CA ASP A 705 -17.30 16.19 -17.34
C ASP A 705 -17.09 17.15 -18.53
N PHE A 706 -18.14 17.84 -18.98
CA PHE A 706 -17.99 18.83 -20.05
C PHE A 706 -17.28 20.08 -19.52
N VAL A 707 -16.06 20.33 -20.00
CA VAL A 707 -15.29 21.52 -19.62
C VAL A 707 -14.92 22.31 -20.87
N HIS A 708 -15.40 23.54 -20.94
CA HIS A 708 -15.16 24.40 -22.10
C HIS A 708 -13.67 24.61 -22.34
N GLY A 709 -13.19 24.18 -23.52
CA GLY A 709 -11.79 24.32 -23.93
C GLY A 709 -10.90 23.10 -23.66
N LEU A 710 -11.40 22.07 -22.95
CA LEU A 710 -10.69 20.79 -22.88
C LEU A 710 -10.77 20.02 -24.21
N PRO A 711 -9.77 19.19 -24.53
CA PRO A 711 -9.83 18.33 -25.72
C PRO A 711 -11.01 17.35 -25.65
N ALA A 712 -11.73 17.17 -26.76
CA ALA A 712 -12.87 16.24 -26.85
C ALA A 712 -12.53 14.76 -26.54
N ALA A 713 -11.24 14.39 -26.54
CA ALA A 713 -10.79 13.07 -26.12
C ALA A 713 -10.88 12.85 -24.60
N SER A 714 -10.92 13.93 -23.81
CA SER A 714 -10.86 13.93 -22.34
C SER A 714 -12.17 14.33 -21.67
N MET A 715 -13.26 14.44 -22.43
CA MET A 715 -14.58 14.80 -21.90
C MET A 715 -15.71 14.22 -22.76
N ILE A 716 -16.93 14.32 -22.25
CA ILE A 716 -18.15 14.16 -23.03
C ILE A 716 -18.13 15.13 -24.22
N TRP A 717 -18.61 14.67 -25.37
CA TRP A 717 -18.66 15.52 -26.55
C TRP A 717 -19.77 16.57 -26.40
N ASP A 718 -19.54 17.75 -26.96
CA ASP A 718 -20.47 18.88 -26.94
C ASP A 718 -21.91 18.49 -27.25
N HIS A 719 -22.09 17.74 -28.33
CA HIS A 719 -23.37 17.31 -28.84
C HIS A 719 -24.02 16.17 -28.05
N ASP A 720 -23.21 15.34 -27.36
CA ASP A 720 -23.68 14.32 -26.43
C ASP A 720 -24.10 14.97 -25.11
N ASN A 721 -23.33 15.97 -24.65
CA ASN A 721 -23.65 16.78 -23.48
C ASN A 721 -24.95 17.57 -23.68
N GLU A 722 -25.17 18.18 -24.85
CA GLU A 722 -26.44 18.84 -25.17
C GLU A 722 -27.65 17.91 -24.98
N VAL A 723 -27.52 16.65 -25.42
CA VAL A 723 -28.59 15.64 -25.30
C VAL A 723 -28.78 15.24 -23.84
N LEU A 724 -27.69 14.99 -23.12
CA LEU A 724 -27.72 14.60 -21.71
C LEU A 724 -28.32 15.72 -20.83
N GLN A 725 -27.86 16.95 -20.98
CA GLN A 725 -28.38 18.10 -20.23
C GLN A 725 -29.86 18.36 -20.55
N SER A 726 -30.27 18.24 -21.82
CA SER A 726 -31.69 18.34 -22.19
C SER A 726 -32.56 17.28 -21.50
N ALA A 727 -32.01 16.08 -21.30
CA ALA A 727 -32.71 15.00 -20.60
C ALA A 727 -32.78 15.27 -19.09
N LEU A 728 -31.67 15.71 -18.48
CA LEU A 728 -31.63 16.08 -17.06
C LEU A 728 -32.59 17.24 -16.75
N ASP A 729 -32.58 18.30 -17.57
CA ASP A 729 -33.52 19.43 -17.44
C ASP A 729 -34.98 18.97 -17.53
N PHE A 730 -35.27 18.02 -18.43
CA PHE A 730 -36.61 17.44 -18.57
C PHE A 730 -37.04 16.69 -17.30
N TYR A 731 -36.19 15.82 -16.75
CA TYR A 731 -36.53 15.06 -15.54
C TYR A 731 -36.60 15.95 -14.29
N ASN A 732 -35.70 16.92 -14.17
CA ASN A 732 -35.75 17.94 -13.11
C ASN A 732 -37.09 18.70 -13.13
N GLU A 733 -37.55 19.13 -14.30
CA GLU A 733 -38.83 19.82 -14.43
C GLU A 733 -40.03 18.91 -14.14
N LEU A 734 -39.95 17.62 -14.50
CA LEU A 734 -41.00 16.65 -14.14
C LEU A 734 -41.08 16.42 -12.63
N ASN A 735 -39.94 16.22 -11.96
CA ASN A 735 -39.86 16.07 -10.51
C ASN A 735 -40.42 17.30 -9.77
N ASN A 736 -40.26 18.50 -10.34
CA ASN A 736 -40.84 19.73 -9.78
C ASN A 736 -42.36 19.84 -9.95
N ARG A 737 -42.94 19.14 -10.94
CA ARG A 737 -44.37 19.26 -11.29
C ARG A 737 -45.23 18.08 -10.87
N LEU A 738 -44.63 16.91 -10.72
CA LEU A 738 -45.30 15.66 -10.39
C LEU A 738 -45.00 15.29 -8.94
N ASP A 739 -46.02 14.80 -8.25
CA ASP A 739 -45.89 14.30 -6.87
C ASP A 739 -45.43 12.83 -6.92
N ALA A 740 -44.17 12.62 -7.33
CA ALA A 740 -43.50 11.32 -7.35
C ALA A 740 -42.33 11.35 -6.36
N GLY A 741 -42.31 10.45 -5.38
CA GLY A 741 -41.29 10.42 -4.33
C GLY A 741 -39.99 9.73 -4.74
N ASN A 742 -40.01 8.97 -5.84
CA ASN A 742 -38.85 8.23 -6.38
C ASN A 742 -39.05 7.92 -7.88
N TRP A 743 -38.00 7.38 -8.50
CA TRP A 743 -38.02 7.00 -9.92
C TRP A 743 -39.11 5.98 -10.27
N VAL A 744 -39.29 4.95 -9.44
CA VAL A 744 -40.27 3.87 -9.71
C VAL A 744 -41.69 4.44 -9.80
N GLU A 745 -42.04 5.38 -8.92
CA GLU A 745 -43.32 6.10 -8.95
C GLU A 745 -43.44 6.99 -10.19
N LEU A 746 -42.39 7.74 -10.53
CA LEU A 746 -42.37 8.61 -11.70
C LEU A 746 -42.52 7.82 -13.00
N ASP A 747 -41.78 6.73 -13.16
CA ASP A 747 -41.84 5.84 -14.32
C ASP A 747 -43.23 5.19 -14.44
N SER A 748 -43.78 4.74 -13.31
CA SER A 748 -45.15 4.21 -13.24
C SER A 748 -46.21 5.24 -13.65
N LEU A 749 -46.02 6.52 -13.35
CA LEU A 749 -46.89 7.60 -13.83
C LEU A 749 -46.73 7.80 -15.34
N LEU A 750 -45.50 7.89 -15.84
CA LEU A 750 -45.18 8.11 -17.25
C LEU A 750 -45.66 6.96 -18.17
N ALA A 751 -45.81 5.75 -17.62
CA ALA A 751 -46.43 4.63 -18.30
C ALA A 751 -47.93 4.84 -18.60
N GLN A 752 -48.64 5.65 -17.79
CA GLN A 752 -50.09 5.84 -17.88
C GLN A 752 -50.51 6.82 -18.98
N GLU A 753 -51.56 6.49 -19.75
CA GLU A 753 -52.09 7.40 -20.78
C GLU A 753 -52.85 8.60 -20.21
N ALA A 754 -53.43 8.45 -19.02
CA ALA A 754 -54.20 9.50 -18.37
C ALA A 754 -53.27 10.61 -17.85
N ALA A 755 -53.63 11.86 -18.11
CA ALA A 755 -52.85 13.00 -17.66
C ALA A 755 -53.00 13.22 -16.14
N PRO A 756 -51.88 13.44 -15.40
CA PRO A 756 -51.91 13.84 -14.01
C PRO A 756 -52.62 15.18 -13.79
N ALA A 757 -53.05 15.43 -12.55
CA ALA A 757 -53.68 16.70 -12.19
C ALA A 757 -52.73 17.88 -12.47
N GLY A 758 -53.23 18.90 -13.17
CA GLY A 758 -52.45 20.10 -13.50
C GLY A 758 -51.73 20.06 -14.85
N ILE A 759 -51.78 18.94 -15.58
CA ILE A 759 -51.23 18.81 -16.94
C ILE A 759 -52.37 18.41 -17.90
N ASP A 760 -52.50 19.09 -19.03
CA ASP A 760 -53.50 18.71 -20.03
C ASP A 760 -53.06 17.49 -20.86
N ALA A 761 -54.01 16.80 -21.48
CA ALA A 761 -53.76 15.56 -22.21
C ALA A 761 -52.80 15.72 -23.42
N ALA A 762 -52.78 16.88 -24.08
CA ALA A 762 -51.90 17.11 -25.22
C ALA A 762 -50.45 17.33 -24.77
N THR A 763 -50.26 18.09 -23.69
CA THR A 763 -48.96 18.27 -23.04
C THR A 763 -48.47 16.94 -22.46
N TRP A 764 -49.32 16.16 -21.80
CA TRP A 764 -48.96 14.85 -21.25
C TRP A 764 -48.51 13.85 -22.32
N ALA A 765 -49.18 13.82 -23.47
CA ALA A 765 -48.76 13.00 -24.60
C ALA A 765 -47.36 13.39 -25.11
N GLN A 766 -47.03 14.69 -25.14
CA GLN A 766 -45.68 15.17 -25.50
C GLN A 766 -44.64 14.80 -24.45
N VAL A 767 -44.98 14.91 -23.16
CA VAL A 767 -44.12 14.49 -22.04
C VAL A 767 -43.77 13.00 -22.16
N ARG A 768 -44.77 12.13 -22.37
CA ARG A 768 -44.54 10.69 -22.55
C ARG A 768 -43.69 10.38 -23.79
N ALA A 769 -43.90 11.11 -24.88
CA ALA A 769 -43.07 10.96 -26.08
C ALA A 769 -41.62 11.41 -25.87
N ALA A 770 -41.40 12.52 -25.15
CA ALA A 770 -40.08 12.99 -24.77
C ALA A 770 -39.36 12.00 -23.84
N HIS A 771 -40.04 11.52 -22.79
CA HIS A 771 -39.55 10.47 -21.90
C HIS A 771 -39.13 9.21 -22.69
N LYS A 772 -39.98 8.74 -23.62
CA LYS A 772 -39.64 7.60 -24.49
C LYS A 772 -38.37 7.85 -25.31
N GLY A 773 -38.18 9.06 -25.84
CA GLY A 773 -36.97 9.45 -26.57
C GLY A 773 -35.73 9.50 -25.68
N PHE A 774 -35.86 10.06 -24.47
CA PHE A 774 -34.76 10.13 -23.51
C PHE A 774 -34.36 8.77 -22.94
N GLN A 775 -35.30 7.84 -22.75
CA GLN A 775 -35.01 6.47 -22.31
C GLN A 775 -34.55 5.54 -23.44
N ALA A 776 -34.83 5.87 -24.71
CA ALA A 776 -34.46 5.01 -25.84
C ALA A 776 -32.96 4.67 -25.86
N GLY A 777 -32.65 3.37 -25.80
CA GLY A 777 -31.29 2.83 -25.82
C GLY A 777 -30.56 2.84 -24.48
N VAL A 778 -31.11 3.48 -23.44
CA VAL A 778 -30.47 3.55 -22.10
C VAL A 778 -30.44 2.18 -21.42
N ASP A 779 -31.31 1.25 -21.84
CA ASP A 779 -31.29 -0.16 -21.43
C ASP A 779 -29.92 -0.83 -21.61
N LEU A 780 -29.07 -0.30 -22.50
CA LEU A 780 -27.70 -0.79 -22.65
C LEU A 780 -26.88 -0.68 -21.35
N LEU A 781 -27.17 0.29 -20.46
CA LEU A 781 -26.50 0.43 -19.16
C LEU A 781 -26.68 -0.80 -18.27
N ALA A 782 -27.76 -1.57 -18.44
CA ALA A 782 -28.01 -2.78 -17.68
C ALA A 782 -26.94 -3.87 -17.90
N VAL A 783 -26.09 -3.70 -18.91
CA VAL A 783 -24.91 -4.57 -19.11
C VAL A 783 -23.99 -4.58 -17.90
N LEU A 784 -23.86 -3.44 -17.19
CA LEU A 784 -22.98 -3.31 -16.03
C LEU A 784 -23.45 -4.18 -14.86
N PRO A 785 -24.66 -3.99 -14.31
CA PRO A 785 -25.17 -4.88 -13.25
C PRO A 785 -25.34 -6.34 -13.72
N SER A 786 -25.64 -6.59 -15.00
CA SER A 786 -25.66 -7.96 -15.54
C SER A 786 -24.30 -8.67 -15.42
N ILE A 787 -23.19 -7.95 -15.67
CA ILE A 787 -21.84 -8.48 -15.43
C ILE A 787 -21.66 -8.85 -13.95
N ALA A 788 -22.01 -7.93 -13.04
CA ALA A 788 -21.88 -8.15 -11.60
C ALA A 788 -22.67 -9.37 -11.11
N LEU A 789 -23.91 -9.55 -11.60
CA LEU A 789 -24.75 -10.70 -11.29
C LEU A 789 -24.17 -12.00 -11.85
N ALA A 790 -23.68 -11.98 -13.09
CA ALA A 790 -23.09 -13.16 -13.73
C ALA A 790 -21.80 -13.64 -13.05
N THR A 791 -21.05 -12.73 -12.42
CA THR A 791 -19.82 -13.04 -11.68
C THR A 791 -20.05 -13.15 -10.17
N GLN A 792 -21.29 -12.99 -9.69
CA GLN A 792 -21.62 -12.94 -8.26
C GLN A 792 -20.75 -11.92 -7.49
N TYR A 793 -20.49 -10.76 -8.10
CA TYR A 793 -19.58 -9.75 -7.58
C TYR A 793 -20.00 -9.24 -6.19
N TYR A 794 -21.30 -9.00 -6.00
CA TYR A 794 -21.87 -8.49 -4.75
C TYR A 794 -21.85 -9.50 -3.59
N GLU A 795 -21.42 -10.75 -3.80
CA GLU A 795 -21.17 -11.69 -2.69
C GLU A 795 -19.89 -11.34 -1.92
N LEU A 796 -18.96 -10.56 -2.49
CA LEU A 796 -17.87 -9.95 -1.73
C LEU A 796 -18.40 -8.68 -1.06
N SER A 797 -18.73 -8.78 0.22
CA SER A 797 -19.47 -7.73 0.94
C SER A 797 -19.00 -7.56 2.39
N VAL A 798 -19.50 -6.51 3.06
CA VAL A 798 -19.24 -6.25 4.48
C VAL A 798 -20.42 -6.74 5.32
N ASN A 799 -20.14 -7.55 6.33
CA ASN A 799 -21.13 -8.04 7.29
C ASN A 799 -21.53 -6.95 8.29
N ASP A 800 -22.65 -7.14 9.00
CA ASP A 800 -23.11 -6.24 10.07
C ASP A 800 -22.09 -6.07 11.22
N ASP A 801 -21.19 -7.04 11.41
CA ASP A 801 -20.09 -6.98 12.39
C ASP A 801 -18.81 -6.32 11.85
N LEU A 802 -18.92 -5.67 10.68
CA LEU A 802 -17.85 -5.01 9.93
C LEU A 802 -16.77 -5.93 9.37
N THR A 803 -16.87 -7.25 9.55
CA THR A 803 -15.96 -8.19 8.87
C THR A 803 -16.29 -8.28 7.39
N ILE A 804 -15.31 -8.58 6.55
CA ILE A 804 -15.53 -8.78 5.12
C ILE A 804 -15.88 -10.25 4.86
N HIS A 805 -17.05 -10.50 4.28
CA HIS A 805 -17.42 -11.80 3.75
C HIS A 805 -16.67 -12.05 2.44
N ILE A 806 -15.83 -13.09 2.42
CA ILE A 806 -15.09 -13.51 1.22
C ILE A 806 -15.66 -14.87 0.76
N PRO A 807 -16.31 -14.93 -0.41
CA PRO A 807 -16.77 -16.19 -1.00
C PRO A 807 -15.64 -17.21 -1.14
N GLU A 808 -15.91 -18.49 -0.81
CA GLU A 808 -14.89 -19.56 -0.83
C GLU A 808 -14.21 -19.69 -2.21
N ARG A 809 -14.96 -19.46 -3.29
CA ARG A 809 -14.44 -19.47 -4.67
C ARG A 809 -13.29 -18.48 -4.90
N LEU A 810 -13.27 -17.35 -4.18
CA LEU A 810 -12.22 -16.33 -4.29
C LEU A 810 -10.97 -16.67 -3.47
N LEU A 811 -11.03 -17.71 -2.64
CA LEU A 811 -9.90 -18.21 -1.84
C LEU A 811 -9.13 -19.34 -2.55
N ASP A 812 -9.63 -19.83 -3.69
CA ASP A 812 -8.98 -20.88 -4.47
C ASP A 812 -7.72 -20.37 -5.19
N ALA A 813 -6.57 -21.00 -4.93
CA ALA A 813 -5.28 -20.52 -5.43
C ALA A 813 -5.12 -20.64 -6.95
N GLU A 814 -5.69 -21.67 -7.57
CA GLU A 814 -5.65 -21.84 -9.03
C GLU A 814 -6.49 -20.76 -9.72
N HIS A 815 -7.67 -20.49 -9.18
CA HIS A 815 -8.55 -19.43 -9.66
C HIS A 815 -7.96 -18.04 -9.45
N GLN A 816 -7.34 -17.76 -8.30
CA GLN A 816 -6.59 -16.53 -8.04
C GLN A 816 -5.50 -16.31 -9.10
N SER A 817 -4.69 -17.34 -9.37
CA SER A 817 -3.65 -17.29 -10.41
C SER A 817 -4.24 -17.06 -11.81
N ALA A 818 -5.35 -17.74 -12.13
CA ALA A 818 -6.03 -17.56 -13.40
C ALA A 818 -6.56 -16.12 -13.57
N MET A 819 -7.17 -15.53 -12.53
CA MET A 819 -7.72 -14.18 -12.59
C MET A 819 -6.63 -13.11 -12.60
N ALA A 820 -5.51 -13.33 -11.92
CA ALA A 820 -4.33 -12.48 -12.05
C ALA A 820 -3.82 -12.42 -13.50
N LYS A 821 -3.79 -13.57 -14.20
CA LYS A 821 -3.47 -13.62 -15.65
C LYS A 821 -4.51 -12.94 -16.52
N VAL A 822 -5.78 -12.90 -16.12
CA VAL A 822 -6.80 -12.13 -16.87
C VAL A 822 -6.58 -10.62 -16.73
N LEU A 823 -6.20 -10.15 -15.54
CA LEU A 823 -5.92 -8.74 -15.27
C LEU A 823 -4.61 -8.27 -15.93
N ALA A 824 -3.58 -9.11 -15.86
CA ALA A 824 -2.28 -8.86 -16.47
C ALA A 824 -1.92 -10.04 -17.39
N PRO A 825 -2.48 -10.08 -18.62
CA PRO A 825 -2.20 -11.17 -19.55
C PRO A 825 -0.72 -11.22 -19.89
N PRO A 826 -0.12 -12.42 -19.92
CA PRO A 826 1.26 -12.56 -20.33
C PRO A 826 1.40 -12.01 -21.75
N PRO A 827 2.54 -11.36 -22.07
CA PRO A 827 2.77 -10.91 -23.42
C PRO A 827 2.67 -12.08 -24.38
N VAL A 828 1.97 -11.89 -25.50
CA VAL A 828 1.86 -12.92 -26.54
C VAL A 828 3.26 -13.18 -27.08
N ALA A 829 3.88 -14.28 -26.66
CA ALA A 829 5.16 -14.73 -27.19
C ALA A 829 4.97 -15.02 -28.69
N LYS A 830 5.33 -14.04 -29.52
CA LYS A 830 5.30 -14.21 -30.98
C LYS A 830 6.47 -15.07 -31.49
N SER A 831 7.44 -15.41 -30.63
CA SER A 831 8.64 -16.15 -30.99
C SER A 831 9.03 -17.15 -29.91
N ASP A 832 9.62 -18.26 -30.35
CA ASP A 832 10.40 -19.23 -29.57
C ASP A 832 11.75 -18.63 -29.12
N GLU A 833 11.83 -17.30 -28.92
CA GLU A 833 13.07 -16.56 -28.72
C GLU A 833 12.90 -15.40 -27.73
N ILE A 834 13.90 -15.21 -26.87
CA ILE A 834 14.12 -14.00 -26.08
C ILE A 834 15.23 -13.20 -26.76
N VAL A 835 14.99 -11.91 -27.03
CA VAL A 835 15.89 -11.04 -27.81
C VAL A 835 16.52 -9.94 -26.95
N ALA A 836 17.65 -9.40 -27.41
CA ALA A 836 18.30 -8.24 -26.79
C ALA A 836 17.43 -6.98 -26.91
N ALA A 837 17.05 -6.40 -25.77
CA ALA A 837 16.23 -5.18 -25.71
C ALA A 837 16.93 -3.94 -26.30
N SER A 838 18.27 -3.94 -26.32
CA SER A 838 19.12 -2.89 -26.88
C SER A 838 20.41 -3.49 -27.45
N GLY A 839 21.18 -2.69 -28.21
CA GLY A 839 22.52 -3.11 -28.66
C GLY A 839 23.58 -2.76 -27.62
N GLY A 840 24.50 -3.67 -27.33
CA GLY A 840 25.50 -3.54 -26.27
C GLY A 840 26.35 -4.78 -26.06
N MET A 841 27.17 -4.80 -25.03
CA MET A 841 28.02 -5.94 -24.68
C MET A 841 27.29 -6.87 -23.70
N PHE A 842 27.07 -8.13 -24.07
CA PHE A 842 26.29 -9.11 -23.31
C PHE A 842 27.09 -9.69 -22.13
N TYR A 843 26.40 -9.94 -21.01
CA TYR A 843 26.89 -10.68 -19.85
C TYR A 843 25.81 -11.61 -19.31
N SER A 844 26.14 -12.87 -19.11
CA SER A 844 25.27 -13.92 -18.57
C SER A 844 25.15 -13.89 -17.03
N ARG A 845 25.90 -13.02 -16.35
CA ARG A 845 26.05 -12.96 -14.89
C ARG A 845 26.46 -11.56 -14.44
N GLU A 846 26.25 -11.25 -13.16
CA GLU A 846 26.52 -9.93 -12.58
C GLU A 846 28.02 -9.65 -12.37
N THR A 847 28.76 -10.65 -11.89
CA THR A 847 30.22 -10.59 -11.78
C THR A 847 30.82 -11.95 -12.14
N PRO A 848 32.11 -12.04 -12.49
CA PRO A 848 32.76 -13.31 -12.83
C PRO A 848 32.70 -14.38 -11.73
N ALA A 849 32.46 -13.98 -10.47
CA ALA A 849 32.34 -14.88 -9.33
C ALA A 849 30.90 -15.38 -9.07
N HIS A 850 29.89 -14.81 -9.74
CA HIS A 850 28.50 -15.27 -9.64
C HIS A 850 28.19 -16.37 -10.67
N ASP A 851 27.15 -17.13 -10.38
CA ASP A 851 26.54 -18.06 -11.34
C ASP A 851 25.89 -17.30 -12.50
N VAL A 852 25.79 -17.98 -13.65
CA VAL A 852 24.98 -17.48 -14.77
C VAL A 852 23.51 -17.47 -14.38
N TYR A 853 22.77 -16.48 -14.88
CA TYR A 853 21.36 -16.31 -14.55
C TYR A 853 20.50 -17.51 -14.99
N VAL A 854 20.70 -18.00 -16.23
CA VAL A 854 19.97 -19.16 -16.77
C VAL A 854 20.87 -20.01 -17.68
N LYS A 855 20.60 -21.32 -17.76
CA LYS A 855 21.25 -22.29 -18.64
C LYS A 855 20.21 -23.01 -19.49
N ALA A 856 20.66 -23.65 -20.58
CA ALA A 856 19.79 -24.53 -21.36
C ALA A 856 19.25 -25.67 -20.48
N GLY A 857 17.94 -25.87 -20.51
CA GLY A 857 17.18 -26.78 -19.65
C GLY A 857 16.66 -26.14 -18.36
N ASP A 858 17.09 -24.93 -17.99
CA ASP A 858 16.56 -24.24 -16.83
C ASP A 858 15.16 -23.69 -17.14
N HIS A 859 14.29 -23.76 -16.14
CA HIS A 859 12.99 -23.10 -16.13
C HIS A 859 13.13 -21.71 -15.50
N PHE A 860 12.48 -20.71 -16.09
CA PHE A 860 12.45 -19.34 -15.59
C PHE A 860 11.00 -18.86 -15.45
N GLU A 861 10.76 -18.03 -14.44
CA GLU A 861 9.49 -17.36 -14.22
C GLU A 861 9.48 -15.96 -14.85
N ALA A 862 8.28 -15.43 -15.12
CA ALA A 862 8.16 -14.05 -15.59
C ALA A 862 8.73 -13.07 -14.53
N GLY A 863 9.61 -12.16 -14.96
CA GLY A 863 10.30 -11.22 -14.09
C GLY A 863 11.65 -11.69 -13.56
N ASP A 864 12.08 -12.93 -13.83
CA ASP A 864 13.43 -13.38 -13.46
C ASP A 864 14.51 -12.68 -14.29
N PRO A 865 15.66 -12.28 -13.71
CA PRO A 865 16.77 -11.74 -14.48
C PRO A 865 17.38 -12.84 -15.33
N LEU A 866 17.51 -12.61 -16.64
CA LEU A 866 18.00 -13.60 -17.59
C LEU A 866 19.43 -13.32 -18.07
N PHE A 867 19.80 -12.05 -18.23
CA PHE A 867 21.13 -11.61 -18.66
C PHE A 867 21.29 -10.10 -18.45
N ILE A 868 22.49 -9.60 -18.76
CA ILE A 868 22.86 -8.19 -18.68
C ILE A 868 23.35 -7.70 -20.05
N ILE A 869 23.02 -6.46 -20.40
CA ILE A 869 23.60 -5.74 -21.53
C ILE A 869 24.34 -4.50 -21.03
N GLU A 870 25.64 -4.43 -21.33
CA GLU A 870 26.49 -3.26 -21.09
C GLU A 870 26.46 -2.28 -22.26
N VAL A 871 26.02 -1.04 -22.01
CA VAL A 871 25.99 0.02 -23.02
C VAL A 871 26.61 1.28 -22.42
N MET A 872 27.68 1.80 -23.00
CA MET A 872 28.34 3.01 -22.47
C MET A 872 28.80 2.87 -20.99
N LYS A 873 29.47 1.75 -20.66
CA LYS A 873 30.03 1.43 -19.32
C LYS A 873 28.99 1.15 -18.22
N MET A 874 27.83 0.61 -18.61
CA MET A 874 26.66 0.44 -17.74
C MET A 874 26.00 -0.91 -17.92
N PHE A 875 25.89 -1.70 -16.85
CA PHE A 875 25.30 -3.03 -16.85
C PHE A 875 23.78 -2.99 -16.61
N ASN A 876 22.98 -3.38 -17.62
CA ASN A 876 21.51 -3.37 -17.54
C ASN A 876 20.97 -4.80 -17.51
N LYS A 877 20.28 -5.19 -16.44
CA LYS A 877 19.60 -6.50 -16.35
C LYS A 877 18.39 -6.54 -17.27
N VAL A 878 18.23 -7.65 -17.98
CA VAL A 878 17.08 -7.96 -18.83
C VAL A 878 16.30 -9.07 -18.15
N TYR A 879 15.01 -8.83 -17.92
CA TYR A 879 14.12 -9.73 -17.19
C TYR A 879 13.24 -10.54 -18.15
N ALA A 880 12.84 -11.73 -17.70
CA ALA A 880 11.99 -12.63 -18.45
C ALA A 880 10.58 -12.03 -18.66
N PRO A 881 10.08 -11.96 -19.90
CA PRO A 881 8.76 -11.40 -20.17
C PRO A 881 7.61 -12.38 -19.89
N PHE A 882 7.89 -13.68 -19.77
CA PHE A 882 6.93 -14.75 -19.51
C PHE A 882 7.63 -15.92 -18.79
N ALA A 883 6.90 -16.91 -18.28
CA ALA A 883 7.47 -18.14 -17.75
C ALA A 883 7.69 -19.17 -18.87
N GLY A 884 8.81 -19.87 -18.82
CA GLY A 884 9.18 -20.82 -19.87
C GLY A 884 10.42 -21.62 -19.54
N THR A 885 10.78 -22.51 -20.45
CA THR A 885 12.02 -23.28 -20.36
C THR A 885 13.00 -22.77 -21.41
N VAL A 886 14.27 -22.57 -21.01
CA VAL A 886 15.34 -22.27 -21.96
C VAL A 886 15.66 -23.53 -22.75
N ASP A 887 15.30 -23.56 -24.03
CA ASP A 887 15.63 -24.67 -24.92
C ASP A 887 17.11 -24.62 -25.33
N ASP A 888 17.60 -23.41 -25.63
CA ASP A 888 18.98 -23.20 -26.08
C ASP A 888 19.48 -21.80 -25.71
N VAL A 889 20.77 -21.68 -25.42
CA VAL A 889 21.45 -20.40 -25.17
C VAL A 889 22.21 -20.01 -26.42
N LEU A 890 21.68 -19.03 -27.16
CA LEU A 890 22.21 -18.61 -28.47
C LEU A 890 23.40 -17.65 -28.33
N VAL A 891 23.50 -16.96 -27.19
CA VAL A 891 24.65 -16.14 -26.79
C VAL A 891 25.05 -16.53 -25.37
N ASP A 892 26.16 -17.24 -25.24
CA ASP A 892 26.63 -17.83 -23.96
C ASP A 892 27.96 -17.22 -23.45
N THR A 893 28.55 -16.33 -24.24
CA THR A 893 29.89 -15.79 -23.99
C THR A 893 29.80 -14.34 -23.52
N ASP A 894 30.27 -14.09 -22.29
CA ASP A 894 30.38 -12.74 -21.72
C ASP A 894 31.32 -11.86 -22.55
N GLY A 895 30.99 -10.57 -22.71
CA GLY A 895 31.82 -9.61 -23.44
C GLY A 895 31.56 -9.54 -24.96
N VAL A 896 30.57 -10.28 -25.47
CA VAL A 896 30.20 -10.26 -26.90
C VAL A 896 29.25 -9.09 -27.19
N ILE A 897 29.47 -8.39 -28.31
CA ILE A 897 28.58 -7.31 -28.74
C ILE A 897 27.33 -7.91 -29.41
N VAL A 898 26.15 -7.56 -28.87
CA VAL A 898 24.83 -7.92 -29.40
C VAL A 898 24.10 -6.69 -29.96
N SER A 899 23.22 -6.90 -30.94
CA SER A 899 22.41 -5.85 -31.56
C SER A 899 20.97 -5.87 -31.02
N LYS A 900 20.28 -4.73 -31.00
CA LYS A 900 18.85 -4.68 -30.61
C LYS A 900 18.04 -5.66 -31.48
N GLY A 901 17.23 -6.50 -30.84
CA GLY A 901 16.42 -7.53 -31.50
C GLY A 901 17.19 -8.80 -31.87
N GLN A 902 18.47 -8.91 -31.52
CA GLN A 902 19.24 -10.15 -31.70
C GLN A 902 18.73 -11.22 -30.72
N PRO A 903 18.41 -12.44 -31.18
CA PRO A 903 18.06 -13.56 -30.31
C PRO A 903 19.20 -13.93 -29.35
N ILE A 904 18.85 -14.10 -28.07
CA ILE A 904 19.76 -14.44 -26.98
C ILE A 904 19.48 -15.85 -26.46
N PHE A 905 18.21 -16.17 -26.24
CA PHE A 905 17.78 -17.51 -25.85
C PHE A 905 16.73 -18.03 -26.82
N LYS A 906 16.76 -19.33 -27.08
CA LYS A 906 15.63 -20.07 -27.61
C LYS A 906 14.83 -20.62 -26.44
N VAL A 907 13.51 -20.45 -26.44
CA VAL A 907 12.67 -20.80 -25.30
C VAL A 907 11.37 -21.46 -25.73
N THR A 908 10.89 -22.38 -24.91
CA THR A 908 9.53 -22.91 -24.97
C THR A 908 8.74 -22.23 -23.86
N PRO A 909 7.79 -21.33 -24.18
CA PRO A 909 6.87 -20.79 -23.19
C PRO A 909 6.04 -21.92 -22.58
N ASP A 910 5.81 -21.86 -21.27
CA ASP A 910 4.97 -22.84 -20.58
C ASP A 910 3.55 -22.87 -21.13
N GLU A 911 3.06 -21.69 -21.52
CA GLU A 911 1.75 -21.52 -22.12
C GLU A 911 1.85 -21.32 -23.63
N LYS A 912 1.40 -22.33 -24.37
CA LYS A 912 1.10 -22.18 -25.80
C LYS A 912 -0.25 -21.50 -25.92
N ILE A 913 -0.25 -20.21 -26.24
CA ILE A 913 -1.49 -19.46 -26.51
C ILE A 913 -2.20 -20.13 -27.69
N VAL A 914 -3.31 -20.81 -27.40
CA VAL A 914 -4.25 -21.27 -28.43
C VAL A 914 -4.93 -20.02 -28.96
N VAL A 915 -4.46 -19.51 -30.10
CA VAL A 915 -5.08 -18.37 -30.75
C VAL A 915 -6.44 -18.82 -31.30
N GLU A 916 -7.51 -18.53 -30.57
CA GLU A 916 -8.88 -18.67 -31.07
C GLU A 916 -9.02 -17.87 -32.36
N SER A 917 -9.77 -18.39 -33.34
CA SER A 917 -10.00 -17.64 -34.57
C SER A 917 -10.84 -16.38 -34.27
N PRO A 918 -10.68 -15.28 -35.03
CA PRO A 918 -11.55 -14.11 -34.86
C PRO A 918 -13.04 -14.42 -34.98
N GLU A 919 -13.39 -15.45 -35.76
CA GLU A 919 -14.76 -15.93 -35.95
C GLU A 919 -15.28 -16.61 -34.69
N ASP A 920 -14.47 -17.45 -34.03
CA ASP A 920 -14.83 -18.13 -32.77
C ASP A 920 -14.98 -17.11 -31.63
N ILE A 921 -14.07 -16.13 -31.53
CA ILE A 921 -14.16 -15.04 -30.56
C ILE A 921 -15.46 -14.24 -30.76
N ALA A 922 -15.78 -13.88 -32.01
CA ALA A 922 -17.00 -13.15 -32.31
C ALA A 922 -18.26 -13.98 -32.01
N ALA A 923 -18.26 -15.28 -32.33
CA ALA A 923 -19.38 -16.17 -32.03
C ALA A 923 -19.60 -16.31 -30.52
N ARG A 924 -18.52 -16.52 -29.75
CA ARG A 924 -18.56 -16.59 -28.29
C ARG A 924 -19.05 -15.28 -27.68
N ARG A 925 -18.56 -14.14 -28.15
CA ARG A 925 -18.99 -12.82 -27.65
C ARG A 925 -20.46 -12.55 -27.94
N ARG A 926 -20.94 -12.90 -29.14
CA ARG A 926 -22.37 -12.78 -29.49
C ARG A 926 -23.25 -13.67 -28.62
N GLN A 927 -22.85 -14.91 -28.38
CA GLN A 927 -23.60 -15.83 -27.51
C GLN A 927 -23.74 -15.28 -26.08
N ALA A 928 -22.64 -14.80 -25.49
CA ALA A 928 -22.68 -14.19 -24.17
C ALA A 928 -23.52 -12.89 -24.17
N THR A 929 -23.44 -12.09 -25.23
CA THR A 929 -24.24 -10.86 -25.38
C THR A 929 -25.73 -11.16 -25.56
N ASP A 930 -26.10 -12.21 -26.30
CA ASP A 930 -27.49 -12.65 -26.44
C ASP A 930 -28.07 -13.14 -25.10
N ALA A 931 -27.24 -13.76 -24.25
CA ALA A 931 -27.64 -14.12 -22.88
C ALA A 931 -27.94 -12.88 -22.01
N PHE A 932 -27.11 -11.84 -22.11
CA PHE A 932 -27.39 -10.54 -21.48
C PHE A 932 -28.69 -9.93 -22.02
N LEU A 933 -28.86 -9.86 -23.34
CA LEU A 933 -30.06 -9.28 -23.96
C LEU A 933 -31.34 -9.98 -23.52
N ALA A 934 -31.30 -11.28 -23.25
CA ALA A 934 -32.44 -12.03 -22.74
C ALA A 934 -32.85 -11.66 -21.30
N GLN A 935 -31.95 -11.07 -20.50
CA GLN A 935 -32.24 -10.64 -19.12
C GLN A 935 -32.97 -9.30 -19.06
N ILE A 936 -32.90 -8.50 -20.13
CA ILE A 936 -33.46 -7.15 -20.21
C ILE A 936 -34.63 -7.04 -21.21
N ALA A 937 -35.03 -8.17 -21.81
CA ALA A 937 -36.07 -8.24 -22.85
C ALA A 937 -37.47 -8.51 -22.31
#